data_AF-A0A2W1NKP9-F1
#
_entry.id   AF-A0A2W1NKP9-F1
#
_cell.length_a   1.000
_cell.length_b   1.000
_cell.length_c   1.000
_cell.angle_alpha   90.00
_cell.angle_beta   90.00
_cell.angle_gamma   90.00
#
_symmetry.space_group_name_H-M   'P 1'
#
loop_
_entity.id
_entity.type
_entity.pdbx_description
1 polymer ?
#
loop_
_entity_poly.entity_id
_entity_poly.type
_entity_poly.pdbx_seq_one_letter_code
_entity_poly.pdbx_strand_id
1 'polypeptide(L)'
;MLKKVLIILVLLVTSLGYGQEKWEDFTGKQKAFFYQLTRKIENLKPTIHPLFEFTDSIPYINDTLPDYPYVESFIESDSSKLICHHTEFARKNRGLLGDVGMHYAAWELDLLLQFRNSTKLKYAYLKPKFEYFVQLILENAPSNLATINTNGKYELSPSILNYLSPNLTIGEKMAAIKNSGFTPDEKYAILQSIYAAQEKYMHIRANEIVDILTQNNINTTHYMLAAGDGEDWNDLESIIRTKYNRALPDPKALFNYQLKTKRSEDKSNKNILVSDAPVIKMSTKVNHQTHLHIDAWAYHPERQTTIVVQKGGSSYVLYGKNEQRYVSPDSTFGEGVTYWSLIKNLEEVWIADLKEKIYGKKGFDYYIALYEKKQAKTRMHIKVTEEKLDAIRYTPAAAPKMKKSRKAKKKKKKSAGLSYQDSNYVPHGKLTKTAKKRQIQQHNLIALNGQLETELATLRQLKKEKEEAFDLLSKFETKLDQMKKNMGFNLMAYEKDKLGNYLFTDGATFNVQTQDLTFPEADEVDYFEVILVSFGESVFDKNLAEFFVHFNLSHTLSKDVFVLDEFSTKIKKSGAYSKSDSIQTMEFFHELSNKKMPITIQLNGLGVANGTPPYPISVNTKPVVADETHKNKLFYYLQIQKGSSLAYNLTVWSNEFIPTDQNIKRKIIVDQNPQLNPIEVETAVQAKAFFDNYKVELTALATLWIKDTKQRKTVLKRIKSLKAKTVLVNGEEIKI
;
A
#
# COMPACT_ATOMS: atom_id res chain seq x y z
N MET A 1 -8.55 -52.91 -10.18
CA MET A 1 -8.63 -51.78 -9.22
C MET A 1 -8.00 -50.50 -9.75
N LEU A 2 -6.82 -50.53 -10.39
CA LEU A 2 -6.15 -49.33 -10.92
C LEU A 2 -7.02 -48.48 -11.88
N LYS A 3 -7.81 -49.09 -12.78
CA LYS A 3 -8.72 -48.35 -13.67
C LYS A 3 -9.88 -47.63 -12.96
N LYS A 4 -10.34 -48.15 -11.80
CA LYS A 4 -11.41 -47.49 -11.01
C LYS A 4 -10.85 -46.34 -10.17
N VAL A 5 -9.60 -46.44 -9.71
CA VAL A 5 -8.91 -45.34 -9.01
C VAL A 5 -8.52 -44.22 -9.98
N LEU A 6 -8.12 -44.54 -11.22
CA LEU A 6 -7.84 -43.53 -12.25
C LEU A 6 -9.10 -42.77 -12.68
N ILE A 7 -10.26 -43.44 -12.77
CA ILE A 7 -11.54 -42.79 -13.11
C ILE A 7 -12.02 -41.89 -11.96
N ILE A 8 -11.77 -42.25 -10.69
CA ILE A 8 -12.09 -41.40 -9.53
C ILE A 8 -11.13 -40.21 -9.44
N LEU A 9 -9.85 -40.36 -9.81
CA LEU A 9 -8.90 -39.25 -9.88
C LEU A 9 -9.21 -38.29 -11.05
N VAL A 10 -9.70 -38.82 -12.19
CA VAL A 10 -10.11 -38.00 -13.34
C VAL A 10 -11.46 -37.32 -13.09
N LEU A 11 -12.36 -37.90 -12.28
CA LEU A 11 -13.61 -37.25 -11.83
C LEU A 11 -13.41 -36.23 -10.70
N LEU A 12 -12.29 -36.27 -9.97
CA LEU A 12 -11.89 -35.21 -9.03
C LEU A 12 -11.17 -34.04 -9.72
N VAL A 13 -10.84 -34.16 -11.01
CA VAL A 13 -10.27 -33.12 -11.86
C VAL A 13 -11.25 -32.69 -12.97
N THR A 14 -12.53 -33.08 -12.90
CA THR A 14 -13.56 -32.32 -13.61
C THR A 14 -13.70 -30.99 -12.86
N SER A 15 -12.89 -30.04 -13.29
CA SER A 15 -13.13 -28.62 -13.18
C SER A 15 -14.63 -28.37 -13.05
N LEU A 16 -15.06 -27.92 -11.88
CA LEU A 16 -16.10 -26.90 -11.80
C LEU A 16 -15.55 -25.67 -12.53
N GLY A 17 -15.36 -25.81 -13.84
CA GLY A 17 -15.20 -24.69 -14.72
C GLY A 17 -16.52 -23.97 -14.60
N TYR A 18 -16.50 -22.84 -13.91
CA TYR A 18 -17.41 -21.76 -14.23
C TYR A 18 -17.55 -21.76 -15.75
N GLY A 19 -18.78 -21.85 -16.26
CA GLY A 19 -19.00 -21.63 -17.69
C GLY A 19 -18.24 -20.35 -18.05
N GLN A 20 -17.43 -20.38 -19.10
CA GLN A 20 -16.71 -19.21 -19.57
C GLN A 20 -17.75 -18.17 -19.98
N GLU A 21 -18.19 -17.35 -19.01
CA GLU A 21 -19.09 -16.24 -19.23
C GLU A 21 -18.39 -15.35 -20.27
N LYS A 22 -19.11 -15.00 -21.33
CA LYS A 22 -18.63 -14.01 -22.30
C LYS A 22 -19.26 -12.66 -21.97
N TRP A 23 -18.74 -11.60 -22.58
CA TRP A 23 -19.29 -10.26 -22.40
C TRP A 23 -20.79 -10.20 -22.76
N GLU A 24 -21.24 -11.01 -23.72
CA GLU A 24 -22.62 -11.10 -24.14
C GLU A 24 -23.54 -11.69 -23.07
N ASP A 25 -23.01 -12.54 -22.18
CA ASP A 25 -23.77 -13.19 -21.12
C ASP A 25 -24.08 -12.24 -19.95
N PHE A 26 -23.43 -11.07 -19.91
CA PHE A 26 -23.61 -10.09 -18.83
C PHE A 26 -24.96 -9.39 -18.98
N THR A 27 -25.72 -9.37 -17.88
CA THR A 27 -26.98 -8.62 -17.78
C THR A 27 -26.76 -7.12 -17.97
N GLY A 28 -27.81 -6.40 -18.37
CA GLY A 28 -27.76 -4.94 -18.50
C GLY A 28 -27.28 -4.23 -17.23
N LYS A 29 -27.63 -4.75 -16.04
CA LYS A 29 -27.14 -4.21 -14.75
C LYS A 29 -25.64 -4.40 -14.55
N GLN A 30 -25.10 -5.57 -14.91
CA GLN A 30 -23.65 -5.81 -14.81
C GLN A 30 -22.88 -4.91 -15.78
N LYS A 31 -23.36 -4.77 -17.02
CA LYS A 31 -22.73 -3.87 -18.01
C LYS A 31 -22.81 -2.40 -17.60
N ALA A 32 -23.97 -1.95 -17.10
CA ALA A 32 -24.14 -0.59 -16.62
C ALA A 32 -23.29 -0.30 -15.37
N PHE A 33 -23.03 -1.30 -14.53
CA PHE A 33 -22.07 -1.20 -13.43
C PHE A 33 -20.65 -0.92 -13.94
N PHE A 34 -20.14 -1.65 -14.94
CA PHE A 34 -18.83 -1.35 -15.54
C PHE A 34 -18.74 0.06 -16.12
N TYR A 35 -19.78 0.47 -16.85
CA TYR A 35 -19.84 1.80 -17.45
C TYR A 35 -19.77 2.90 -16.39
N GLN A 36 -20.52 2.76 -15.30
CA GLN A 36 -20.52 3.73 -14.21
C GLN A 36 -19.23 3.70 -13.40
N LEU A 37 -18.70 2.51 -13.10
CA LEU A 37 -17.47 2.29 -12.35
C LEU A 37 -16.29 3.00 -13.04
N THR A 38 -16.02 2.64 -14.30
CA THR A 38 -14.89 3.19 -15.05
C THR A 38 -14.99 4.69 -15.28
N ARG A 39 -16.20 5.26 -15.32
CA ARG A 39 -16.42 6.70 -15.41
C ARG A 39 -16.12 7.44 -14.11
N LYS A 40 -16.41 6.81 -12.96
CA LYS A 40 -16.32 7.45 -11.64
C LYS A 40 -14.93 7.39 -11.04
N ILE A 41 -14.17 6.32 -11.29
CA ILE A 41 -12.80 6.18 -10.76
C ILE A 41 -11.83 7.01 -11.61
N GLU A 42 -11.08 7.89 -10.96
CA GLU A 42 -10.28 8.93 -11.59
C GLU A 42 -9.18 8.39 -12.52
N ASN A 43 -8.49 7.31 -12.15
CA ASN A 43 -7.44 6.68 -12.95
C ASN A 43 -7.98 5.80 -14.09
N LEU A 44 -9.22 5.28 -13.97
CA LEU A 44 -9.87 4.47 -15.01
C LEU A 44 -10.55 5.31 -16.09
N LYS A 45 -11.09 6.47 -15.72
CA LYS A 45 -11.82 7.36 -16.63
C LYS A 45 -11.05 7.76 -17.90
N PRO A 46 -9.75 8.13 -17.86
CA PRO A 46 -9.05 8.56 -19.06
C PRO A 46 -8.66 7.40 -20.00
N THR A 47 -8.49 6.18 -19.49
CA THR A 47 -7.84 5.07 -20.22
C THR A 47 -8.76 3.87 -20.46
N ILE A 48 -9.63 3.55 -19.50
CA ILE A 48 -10.49 2.37 -19.53
C ILE A 48 -11.91 2.73 -19.96
N HIS A 49 -12.49 3.80 -19.41
CA HIS A 49 -13.88 4.19 -19.73
C HIS A 49 -14.16 4.36 -21.23
N PRO A 50 -13.26 4.95 -22.05
CA PRO A 50 -13.49 5.11 -23.49
C PRO A 50 -13.62 3.78 -24.25
N LEU A 51 -13.22 2.66 -23.65
CA LEU A 51 -13.32 1.33 -24.25
C LEU A 51 -14.72 0.71 -24.12
N PHE A 52 -15.61 1.37 -23.38
CA PHE A 52 -17.03 1.04 -23.31
C PHE A 52 -17.82 2.03 -24.20
N GLU A 53 -18.24 1.56 -25.37
CA GLU A 53 -18.99 2.36 -26.34
C GLU A 53 -20.50 2.19 -26.11
N PHE A 54 -21.19 3.30 -25.87
CA PHE A 54 -22.65 3.34 -25.92
C PHE A 54 -23.10 3.62 -27.36
N THR A 55 -23.88 2.72 -27.94
CA THR A 55 -24.19 2.73 -29.39
C THR A 55 -25.35 3.65 -29.78
N ASP A 56 -26.01 4.29 -28.82
CA ASP A 56 -27.13 5.18 -29.06
C ASP A 56 -26.76 6.66 -28.85
N SER A 57 -27.67 7.55 -29.21
CA SER A 57 -27.49 8.97 -28.95
C SER A 57 -27.49 9.24 -27.46
N ILE A 58 -26.45 9.90 -26.96
CA ILE A 58 -26.40 10.33 -25.56
C ILE A 58 -27.10 11.69 -25.47
N PRO A 59 -28.24 11.80 -24.77
CA PRO A 59 -28.88 13.08 -24.55
C PRO A 59 -27.99 13.95 -23.65
N TYR A 60 -28.03 15.26 -23.89
CA TYR A 60 -27.30 16.25 -23.09
C TYR A 60 -28.28 17.01 -22.20
N ILE A 61 -27.92 17.13 -20.92
CA ILE A 61 -28.56 18.04 -19.98
C ILE A 61 -28.02 19.44 -20.27
N ASN A 62 -28.92 20.36 -20.62
CA ASN A 62 -28.60 21.77 -20.92
C ASN A 62 -27.45 21.94 -21.94
N ASP A 63 -27.39 21.08 -22.96
CA ASP A 63 -26.37 21.06 -24.03
C ASP A 63 -24.90 21.01 -23.57
N THR A 64 -24.63 20.69 -22.31
CA THR A 64 -23.30 20.80 -21.70
C THR A 64 -22.83 19.53 -21.00
N LEU A 65 -23.74 18.71 -20.48
CA LEU A 65 -23.41 17.51 -19.72
C LEU A 65 -24.15 16.28 -20.27
N PRO A 66 -23.45 15.18 -20.61
CA PRO A 66 -24.10 13.92 -20.96
C PRO A 66 -24.99 13.40 -19.82
N ASP A 67 -26.23 12.99 -20.13
CA ASP A 67 -27.14 12.37 -19.16
C ASP A 67 -26.75 10.90 -18.92
N TYR A 68 -25.76 10.70 -18.04
CA TYR A 68 -25.28 9.36 -17.71
C TYR A 68 -26.35 8.48 -17.02
N PRO A 69 -27.19 8.97 -16.09
CA PRO A 69 -28.30 8.18 -15.55
C PRO A 69 -29.23 7.63 -16.64
N TYR A 70 -29.54 8.43 -17.66
CA TYR A 70 -30.28 7.96 -18.84
C TYR A 70 -29.54 6.83 -19.55
N VAL A 71 -28.27 7.03 -19.91
CA VAL A 71 -27.43 6.01 -20.58
C VAL A 71 -27.41 4.70 -19.78
N GLU A 72 -27.18 4.78 -18.47
CA GLU A 72 -27.17 3.61 -17.58
C GLU A 72 -28.52 2.87 -17.58
N SER A 73 -29.65 3.59 -17.60
CA SER A 73 -30.99 2.96 -17.66
C SER A 73 -31.27 2.25 -18.98
N PHE A 74 -30.74 2.80 -20.09
CA PHE A 74 -30.87 2.17 -21.41
C PHE A 74 -30.04 0.89 -21.50
N ILE A 75 -28.80 0.93 -21.00
CA ILE A 75 -27.96 -0.27 -20.91
C ILE A 75 -28.62 -1.36 -20.04
N GLU A 76 -29.30 -0.97 -18.96
CA GLU A 76 -30.06 -1.90 -18.11
C GLU A 76 -31.22 -2.56 -18.86
N SER A 77 -31.93 -1.82 -19.71
CA SER A 77 -33.04 -2.34 -20.51
C SER A 77 -32.58 -3.17 -21.72
N ASP A 78 -31.45 -2.81 -22.32
CA ASP A 78 -30.87 -3.44 -23.50
C ASP A 78 -29.34 -3.49 -23.37
N SER A 79 -28.83 -4.65 -22.97
CA SER A 79 -27.40 -4.87 -22.73
C SER A 79 -26.56 -4.87 -24.01
N SER A 80 -27.19 -4.90 -25.20
CA SER A 80 -26.50 -4.82 -26.49
C SER A 80 -26.03 -3.39 -26.80
N LYS A 81 -26.60 -2.39 -26.13
CA LYS A 81 -26.26 -0.97 -26.30
C LYS A 81 -24.87 -0.59 -25.78
N LEU A 82 -24.23 -1.48 -25.01
CA LEU A 82 -22.87 -1.28 -24.53
C LEU A 82 -21.91 -2.29 -25.17
N ILE A 83 -21.05 -1.78 -26.05
CA ILE A 83 -20.00 -2.55 -26.71
C ILE A 83 -18.71 -2.46 -25.89
N CYS A 84 -18.01 -3.59 -25.77
CA CYS A 84 -16.68 -3.70 -25.17
C CYS A 84 -15.63 -3.85 -26.27
N HIS A 85 -14.59 -3.00 -26.28
CA HIS A 85 -13.52 -3.06 -27.27
C HIS A 85 -12.36 -3.94 -26.81
N HIS A 86 -12.53 -5.26 -26.88
CA HIS A 86 -11.63 -6.26 -26.31
C HIS A 86 -10.14 -6.12 -26.71
N THR A 87 -9.87 -5.89 -27.99
CA THR A 87 -8.50 -5.68 -28.51
C THR A 87 -7.81 -4.46 -27.89
N GLU A 88 -8.57 -3.42 -27.57
CA GLU A 88 -8.01 -2.22 -26.95
C GLU A 88 -7.75 -2.42 -25.47
N PHE A 89 -8.61 -3.21 -24.79
CA PHE A 89 -8.43 -3.59 -23.39
C PHE A 89 -7.11 -4.33 -23.19
N ALA A 90 -6.77 -5.28 -24.07
CA ALA A 90 -5.56 -6.10 -23.96
C ALA A 90 -4.24 -5.30 -23.91
N ARG A 91 -4.24 -4.05 -24.41
CA ARG A 91 -3.05 -3.18 -24.43
C ARG A 91 -2.98 -2.21 -23.25
N LYS A 92 -3.96 -2.25 -22.35
CA LYS A 92 -4.01 -1.36 -21.19
C LYS A 92 -3.11 -1.84 -20.07
N ASN A 93 -2.80 -0.88 -19.21
CA ASN A 93 -2.05 -1.14 -17.99
C ASN A 93 -2.72 -2.25 -17.17
N ARG A 94 -1.97 -3.31 -16.87
CA ARG A 94 -2.49 -4.50 -16.19
C ARG A 94 -3.00 -4.20 -14.77
N GLY A 95 -2.41 -3.23 -14.08
CA GLY A 95 -2.89 -2.72 -12.80
C GLY A 95 -4.30 -2.15 -12.90
N LEU A 96 -4.51 -1.21 -13.84
CA LEU A 96 -5.83 -0.59 -14.08
C LEU A 96 -6.90 -1.62 -14.54
N LEU A 97 -6.52 -2.61 -15.33
CA LEU A 97 -7.41 -3.73 -15.68
C LEU A 97 -7.76 -4.54 -14.42
N GLY A 98 -6.75 -4.78 -13.58
CA GLY A 98 -6.90 -5.44 -12.30
C GLY A 98 -7.88 -4.73 -11.37
N ASP A 99 -7.84 -3.40 -11.28
CA ASP A 99 -8.78 -2.59 -10.50
C ASP A 99 -10.23 -2.79 -10.96
N VAL A 100 -10.45 -2.77 -12.28
CA VAL A 100 -11.79 -2.99 -12.86
C VAL A 100 -12.31 -4.37 -12.45
N GLY A 101 -11.47 -5.39 -12.63
CA GLY A 101 -11.80 -6.76 -12.23
C GLY A 101 -12.07 -6.87 -10.73
N MET A 102 -11.27 -6.20 -9.90
CA MET A 102 -11.36 -6.27 -8.45
C MET A 102 -12.59 -5.57 -7.89
N HIS A 103 -12.91 -4.38 -8.40
CA HIS A 103 -14.15 -3.69 -8.05
C HIS A 103 -15.40 -4.49 -8.45
N TYR A 104 -15.38 -5.16 -9.60
CA TYR A 104 -16.47 -6.06 -9.98
C TYR A 104 -16.55 -7.29 -9.07
N ALA A 105 -15.42 -7.94 -8.80
CA ALA A 105 -15.35 -9.12 -7.97
C ALA A 105 -15.84 -8.84 -6.54
N ALA A 106 -15.46 -7.71 -5.95
CA ALA A 106 -15.93 -7.26 -4.65
C ALA A 106 -17.45 -7.01 -4.66
N TRP A 107 -17.97 -6.32 -5.70
CA TRP A 107 -19.41 -6.09 -5.85
C TRP A 107 -20.21 -7.40 -5.99
N GLU A 108 -19.71 -8.36 -6.76
CA GLU A 108 -20.35 -9.66 -6.92
C GLU A 108 -20.31 -10.48 -5.62
N LEU A 109 -19.19 -10.45 -4.89
CA LEU A 109 -19.05 -11.12 -3.60
C LEU A 109 -19.97 -10.50 -2.53
N ASP A 110 -20.13 -9.17 -2.51
CA ASP A 110 -21.10 -8.52 -1.62
C ASP A 110 -22.53 -8.96 -1.90
N LEU A 111 -22.91 -9.00 -3.18
CA LEU A 111 -24.22 -9.53 -3.60
C LEU A 111 -24.39 -10.98 -3.16
N LEU A 112 -23.36 -11.80 -3.38
CA LEU A 112 -23.33 -13.20 -3.02
C LEU A 112 -23.59 -13.41 -1.53
N LEU A 113 -22.85 -12.71 -0.69
CA LEU A 113 -22.92 -12.84 0.77
C LEU A 113 -24.22 -12.26 1.34
N GLN A 114 -24.68 -11.11 0.83
CA GLN A 114 -25.93 -10.49 1.29
C GLN A 114 -27.16 -11.33 0.92
N PHE A 115 -27.20 -11.90 -0.30
CA PHE A 115 -28.35 -12.62 -0.81
C PHE A 115 -28.21 -14.15 -0.77
N ARG A 116 -27.23 -14.70 -0.04
CA ARG A 116 -26.97 -16.15 0.10
C ARG A 116 -28.19 -16.99 0.49
N ASN A 117 -29.09 -16.42 1.29
CA ASN A 117 -30.33 -17.09 1.76
C ASN A 117 -31.59 -16.66 0.98
N SER A 118 -31.44 -15.90 -0.11
CA SER A 118 -32.60 -15.37 -0.84
C SER A 118 -33.27 -16.44 -1.71
N THR A 119 -34.60 -16.51 -1.66
CA THR A 119 -35.41 -17.36 -2.53
C THR A 119 -35.93 -16.63 -3.77
N LYS A 120 -35.58 -15.34 -3.94
CA LYS A 120 -36.05 -14.53 -5.07
C LYS A 120 -35.38 -14.99 -6.36
N LEU A 121 -36.17 -15.24 -7.41
CA LEU A 121 -35.69 -15.73 -8.72
C LEU A 121 -34.54 -14.90 -9.30
N LYS A 122 -34.58 -13.58 -9.14
CA LYS A 122 -33.53 -12.65 -9.61
C LYS A 122 -32.15 -12.87 -8.98
N TYR A 123 -32.04 -13.62 -7.88
CA TYR A 123 -30.78 -13.94 -7.20
C TYR A 123 -30.43 -15.42 -7.29
N ALA A 124 -31.22 -16.24 -8.01
CA ALA A 124 -31.00 -17.68 -8.11
C ALA A 124 -29.62 -18.02 -8.72
N TYR A 125 -29.09 -17.18 -9.61
CA TYR A 125 -27.78 -17.34 -10.23
C TYR A 125 -26.60 -17.24 -9.25
N LEU A 126 -26.81 -16.63 -8.06
CA LEU A 126 -25.78 -16.49 -7.03
C LEU A 126 -25.58 -17.80 -6.25
N LYS A 127 -26.58 -18.69 -6.19
CA LYS A 127 -26.50 -19.93 -5.41
C LYS A 127 -25.30 -20.82 -5.77
N PRO A 128 -25.06 -21.18 -7.04
CA PRO A 128 -23.88 -21.99 -7.39
C PRO A 128 -22.56 -21.27 -7.07
N LYS A 129 -22.51 -19.93 -7.20
CA LYS A 129 -21.33 -19.13 -6.83
C LYS A 129 -21.09 -19.18 -5.31
N PHE A 130 -22.15 -19.27 -4.51
CA PHE A 130 -22.04 -19.34 -3.05
C PHE A 130 -21.56 -20.71 -2.62
N GLU A 131 -22.04 -21.78 -3.25
CA GLU A 131 -21.54 -23.14 -3.02
C GLU A 131 -20.03 -23.24 -3.31
N TYR A 132 -19.55 -22.60 -4.38
CA TYR A 132 -18.12 -22.51 -4.65
C TYR A 132 -17.36 -21.70 -3.59
N PHE A 133 -17.88 -20.54 -3.19
CA PHE A 133 -17.28 -19.75 -2.10
C PHE A 133 -17.16 -20.55 -0.79
N VAL A 134 -18.17 -21.35 -0.45
CA VAL A 134 -18.14 -22.26 0.70
C VAL A 134 -17.03 -23.31 0.56
N GLN A 135 -16.78 -23.85 -0.64
CA GLN A 135 -15.67 -24.77 -0.87
C GLN A 135 -14.32 -24.09 -0.59
N LEU A 136 -14.13 -22.84 -1.01
CA LEU A 136 -12.90 -22.08 -0.73
C LEU A 136 -12.66 -21.89 0.78
N ILE A 137 -13.71 -21.73 1.57
CA ILE A 137 -13.59 -21.68 3.03
C ILE A 137 -13.13 -23.04 3.56
N LEU A 138 -13.73 -24.13 3.08
CA LEU A 138 -13.44 -25.49 3.53
C LEU A 138 -12.03 -25.96 3.18
N GLU A 139 -11.38 -25.38 2.16
CA GLU A 139 -9.97 -25.67 1.84
C GLU A 139 -9.00 -25.31 2.97
N ASN A 140 -9.31 -24.26 3.75
CA ASN A 140 -8.46 -23.76 4.83
C ASN A 140 -9.05 -23.97 6.23
N ALA A 141 -10.35 -24.33 6.30
CA ALA A 141 -11.03 -24.53 7.57
C ALA A 141 -10.60 -25.83 8.26
N PRO A 142 -10.55 -25.85 9.62
CA PRO A 142 -10.41 -27.07 10.38
C PRO A 142 -11.44 -28.14 10.00
N SER A 143 -11.00 -29.41 9.90
CA SER A 143 -11.82 -30.52 9.38
C SER A 143 -13.08 -30.80 10.20
N ASN A 144 -13.07 -30.45 11.49
CA ASN A 144 -14.22 -30.61 12.39
C ASN A 144 -15.33 -29.57 12.17
N LEU A 145 -15.11 -28.57 11.31
CA LEU A 145 -16.08 -27.55 10.96
C LEU A 145 -16.86 -27.86 9.68
N ALA A 146 -16.42 -28.88 8.95
CA ALA A 146 -17.12 -29.42 7.80
C ALA A 146 -18.16 -30.44 8.26
N THR A 147 -19.41 -30.23 7.88
CA THR A 147 -20.50 -31.19 8.08
C THR A 147 -20.80 -31.89 6.76
N ILE A 148 -21.22 -33.15 6.79
CA ILE A 148 -21.62 -33.87 5.58
C ILE A 148 -23.14 -33.79 5.47
N ASN A 149 -23.65 -33.24 4.37
CA ASN A 149 -25.09 -33.18 4.10
C ASN A 149 -25.64 -34.55 3.68
N THR A 150 -26.96 -34.67 3.56
CA THR A 150 -27.64 -35.91 3.13
C THR A 150 -27.22 -36.41 1.74
N ASN A 151 -26.61 -35.54 0.93
CA ASN A 151 -26.13 -35.84 -0.41
C ASN A 151 -24.62 -36.15 -0.45
N GLY A 152 -23.96 -36.31 0.71
CA GLY A 152 -22.54 -36.62 0.82
C GLY A 152 -21.59 -35.47 0.52
N LYS A 153 -22.09 -34.23 0.36
CA LYS A 153 -21.27 -33.03 0.16
C LYS A 153 -20.89 -32.40 1.50
N TYR A 154 -19.66 -31.92 1.60
CA TYR A 154 -19.22 -31.11 2.72
C TYR A 154 -19.88 -29.72 2.68
N GLU A 155 -20.50 -29.33 3.78
CA GLU A 155 -21.14 -28.03 4.02
C GLU A 155 -20.58 -27.39 5.28
N LEU A 156 -20.55 -26.06 5.31
CA LEU A 156 -20.21 -25.30 6.51
C LEU A 156 -21.26 -25.50 7.60
N SER A 157 -20.81 -25.68 8.84
CA SER A 157 -21.71 -25.65 9.99
C SER A 157 -22.58 -24.37 10.00
N PRO A 158 -23.89 -24.46 10.29
CA PRO A 158 -24.77 -23.30 10.38
C PRO A 158 -24.28 -22.21 11.34
N SER A 159 -23.54 -22.61 12.37
CA SER A 159 -22.91 -21.70 13.34
C SER A 159 -21.90 -20.74 12.71
N ILE A 160 -21.26 -21.11 11.59
CA ILE A 160 -20.24 -20.30 10.92
C ILE A 160 -20.86 -19.33 9.91
N LEU A 161 -22.02 -19.68 9.34
CA LEU A 161 -22.71 -18.87 8.31
C LEU A 161 -23.07 -17.46 8.79
N ASN A 162 -23.14 -17.23 10.11
CA ASN A 162 -23.37 -15.92 10.71
C ASN A 162 -22.14 -15.00 10.57
N TYR A 163 -20.92 -15.55 10.60
CA TYR A 163 -19.68 -14.77 10.47
C TYR A 163 -19.33 -14.40 9.02
N LEU A 164 -20.05 -14.99 8.05
CA LEU A 164 -19.98 -14.60 6.64
C LEU A 164 -20.72 -13.30 6.34
N SER A 165 -21.42 -12.71 7.32
CA SER A 165 -22.13 -11.45 7.12
C SER A 165 -21.14 -10.35 6.70
N PRO A 166 -21.36 -9.70 5.55
CA PRO A 166 -20.52 -8.60 5.06
C PRO A 166 -20.80 -7.27 5.77
N ASN A 167 -21.85 -7.19 6.60
CA ASN A 167 -22.17 -6.00 7.39
C ASN A 167 -21.38 -5.91 8.70
N LEU A 168 -20.63 -6.95 9.07
CA LEU A 168 -19.90 -6.98 10.33
C LEU A 168 -18.44 -6.57 10.12
N THR A 169 -17.93 -5.67 10.97
CA THR A 169 -16.50 -5.38 11.04
C THR A 169 -15.72 -6.59 11.55
N ILE A 170 -14.40 -6.63 11.33
CA ILE A 170 -13.57 -7.70 11.90
C ILE A 170 -13.65 -7.68 13.43
N GLY A 171 -13.66 -6.51 14.06
CA GLY A 171 -13.84 -6.34 15.50
C GLY A 171 -15.17 -6.93 15.99
N GLU A 172 -16.26 -6.68 15.28
CA GLU A 172 -17.57 -7.27 15.57
C GLU A 172 -17.57 -8.79 15.37
N LYS A 173 -16.93 -9.31 14.31
CA LYS A 173 -16.76 -10.76 14.09
C LYS A 173 -15.94 -11.41 15.19
N MET A 174 -14.86 -10.75 15.63
CA MET A 174 -14.01 -11.20 16.73
C MET A 174 -14.77 -11.19 18.07
N ALA A 175 -15.57 -10.16 18.34
CA ALA A 175 -16.43 -10.11 19.53
C ALA A 175 -17.51 -11.21 19.50
N ALA A 176 -18.16 -11.41 18.35
CA ALA A 176 -19.19 -12.43 18.19
C ALA A 176 -18.62 -13.85 18.31
N ILE A 177 -17.45 -14.12 17.73
CA ILE A 177 -16.82 -15.44 17.81
C ILE A 177 -16.20 -15.68 19.20
N LYS A 178 -15.79 -14.64 19.94
CA LYS A 178 -15.25 -14.78 21.30
C LYS A 178 -16.23 -15.49 22.24
N ASN A 179 -17.53 -15.18 22.12
CA ASN A 179 -18.59 -15.77 22.93
C ASN A 179 -19.12 -17.12 22.42
N SER A 180 -18.54 -17.65 21.33
CA SER A 180 -18.89 -18.98 20.81
C SER A 180 -18.22 -20.12 21.60
N GLY A 181 -18.77 -21.32 21.47
CA GLY A 181 -18.25 -22.56 22.08
C GLY A 181 -16.96 -23.10 21.45
N PHE A 182 -16.38 -22.44 20.45
CA PHE A 182 -15.13 -22.86 19.82
C PHE A 182 -13.92 -22.65 20.74
N THR A 183 -12.87 -23.44 20.54
CA THR A 183 -11.56 -23.21 21.16
C THR A 183 -10.87 -21.96 20.57
N PRO A 184 -9.91 -21.33 21.28
CA PRO A 184 -9.22 -20.15 20.75
C PRO A 184 -8.53 -20.37 19.39
N ASP A 185 -7.96 -21.56 19.17
CA ASP A 185 -7.27 -21.89 17.92
C ASP A 185 -8.27 -22.13 16.77
N GLU A 186 -9.43 -22.72 17.05
CA GLU A 186 -10.54 -22.82 16.08
C GLU A 186 -11.12 -21.44 15.72
N LYS A 187 -11.29 -20.55 16.71
CA LYS A 187 -11.76 -19.17 16.47
C LYS A 187 -10.85 -18.44 15.49
N TYR A 188 -9.54 -18.55 15.71
CA TYR A 188 -8.53 -18.00 14.81
C TYR A 188 -8.64 -18.61 13.41
N ALA A 189 -8.67 -19.93 13.31
CA ALA A 189 -8.71 -20.64 12.03
C ALA A 189 -9.99 -20.35 11.24
N ILE A 190 -11.15 -20.20 11.89
CA ILE A 190 -12.43 -19.83 11.26
C ILE A 190 -12.30 -18.46 10.58
N LEU A 191 -11.88 -17.43 11.31
CA LEU A 191 -11.76 -16.09 10.76
C LEU A 191 -10.74 -16.07 9.62
N GLN A 192 -9.56 -16.67 9.84
CA GLN A 192 -8.52 -16.76 8.81
C GLN A 192 -9.01 -17.43 7.52
N SER A 193 -9.80 -18.51 7.65
CA SER A 193 -10.35 -19.23 6.49
C SER A 193 -11.38 -18.42 5.72
N ILE A 194 -12.20 -17.62 6.42
CA ILE A 194 -13.18 -16.73 5.78
C ILE A 194 -12.45 -15.66 4.96
N TYR A 195 -11.47 -14.96 5.54
CA TYR A 195 -10.75 -13.90 4.83
C TYR A 195 -9.88 -14.46 3.68
N ALA A 196 -9.25 -15.61 3.87
CA ALA A 196 -8.54 -16.30 2.81
C ALA A 196 -9.47 -16.68 1.64
N ALA A 197 -10.69 -17.14 1.93
CA ALA A 197 -11.68 -17.46 0.91
C ALA A 197 -12.20 -16.21 0.19
N GLN A 198 -12.41 -15.09 0.91
CA GLN A 198 -12.80 -13.81 0.31
C GLN A 198 -11.73 -13.31 -0.67
N GLU A 199 -10.48 -13.24 -0.22
CA GLU A 199 -9.36 -12.84 -1.07
C GLU A 199 -9.21 -13.76 -2.29
N LYS A 200 -9.27 -15.08 -2.08
CA LYS A 200 -9.17 -16.07 -3.17
C LYS A 200 -10.31 -15.98 -4.18
N TYR A 201 -11.56 -15.85 -3.72
CA TYR A 201 -12.73 -15.66 -4.59
C TYR A 201 -12.56 -14.41 -5.45
N MET A 202 -12.21 -13.29 -4.81
CA MET A 202 -12.04 -12.02 -5.51
C MET A 202 -10.89 -12.08 -6.51
N HIS A 203 -9.75 -12.67 -6.14
CA HIS A 203 -8.61 -12.86 -7.03
C HIS A 203 -8.97 -13.65 -8.28
N ILE A 204 -9.62 -14.81 -8.12
CA ILE A 204 -10.04 -15.66 -9.25
C ILE A 204 -11.01 -14.89 -10.13
N ARG A 205 -12.04 -14.28 -9.51
CA ARG A 205 -13.08 -13.57 -10.25
C ARG A 205 -12.55 -12.33 -10.97
N ALA A 206 -11.62 -11.59 -10.37
CA ALA A 206 -11.03 -10.43 -11.05
C ALA A 206 -10.23 -10.83 -12.30
N ASN A 207 -9.42 -11.90 -12.23
CA ASN A 207 -8.73 -12.41 -13.40
C ASN A 207 -9.72 -12.90 -14.47
N GLU A 208 -10.81 -13.58 -14.09
CA GLU A 208 -11.87 -13.94 -15.05
C GLU A 208 -12.47 -12.70 -15.74
N ILE A 209 -12.75 -11.63 -14.99
CA ILE A 209 -13.26 -10.37 -15.57
C ILE A 209 -12.23 -9.75 -16.51
N VAL A 210 -10.94 -9.74 -16.15
CA VAL A 210 -9.88 -9.24 -17.03
C VAL A 210 -9.79 -10.07 -18.31
N ASP A 211 -9.88 -11.39 -18.21
CA ASP A 211 -9.88 -12.29 -19.37
C ASP A 211 -11.12 -12.05 -20.26
N ILE A 212 -12.29 -11.80 -19.68
CA ILE A 212 -13.52 -11.45 -20.41
C ILE A 212 -13.36 -10.11 -21.15
N LEU A 213 -12.81 -9.10 -20.48
CA LEU A 213 -12.64 -7.77 -21.05
C LEU A 213 -11.58 -7.75 -22.14
N THR A 214 -10.51 -8.53 -22.02
CA THR A 214 -9.36 -8.48 -22.93
C THR A 214 -9.40 -9.57 -24.01
N GLN A 215 -10.17 -10.65 -23.79
CA GLN A 215 -10.11 -11.91 -24.55
C GLN A 215 -8.71 -12.55 -24.58
N ASN A 216 -7.83 -12.14 -23.67
CA ASN A 216 -6.47 -12.62 -23.51
C ASN A 216 -6.28 -13.10 -22.08
N ASN A 217 -5.49 -14.16 -21.88
CA ASN A 217 -5.17 -14.63 -20.53
C ASN A 217 -4.10 -13.73 -19.91
N ILE A 218 -4.53 -12.65 -19.24
CA ILE A 218 -3.64 -11.71 -18.56
C ILE A 218 -3.66 -12.05 -17.07
N ASN A 219 -2.88 -13.06 -16.70
CA ASN A 219 -2.82 -13.47 -15.31
C ASN A 219 -2.06 -12.45 -14.45
N THR A 220 -2.72 -11.94 -13.42
CA THR A 220 -2.13 -11.05 -12.41
C THR A 220 -2.44 -11.54 -11.01
N THR A 221 -1.61 -11.19 -10.03
CA THR A 221 -1.84 -11.58 -8.63
C THR A 221 -2.44 -10.41 -7.88
N HIS A 222 -3.56 -10.65 -7.20
CA HIS A 222 -4.30 -9.61 -6.48
C HIS A 222 -4.21 -9.88 -4.98
N TYR A 223 -3.94 -8.84 -4.20
CA TYR A 223 -3.98 -8.88 -2.73
C TYR A 223 -4.89 -7.78 -2.21
N MET A 224 -5.75 -8.13 -1.26
CA MET A 224 -6.74 -7.21 -0.66
C MET A 224 -6.44 -7.08 0.82
N LEU A 225 -5.66 -6.08 1.20
CA LEU A 225 -5.10 -5.99 2.54
C LEU A 225 -5.71 -4.84 3.35
N ALA A 226 -6.08 -5.14 4.59
CA ALA A 226 -6.44 -4.13 5.59
C ALA A 226 -5.39 -4.07 6.71
N ALA A 227 -5.15 -2.86 7.23
CA ALA A 227 -4.32 -2.59 8.40
C ALA A 227 -5.05 -1.65 9.35
N GLY A 228 -4.93 -1.91 10.65
CA GLY A 228 -5.62 -1.16 11.69
C GLY A 228 -5.81 -1.98 12.96
N ASP A 229 -6.74 -1.56 13.81
CA ASP A 229 -7.12 -2.27 15.02
C ASP A 229 -8.31 -3.22 14.82
N GLY A 230 -8.97 -3.11 13.66
CA GLY A 230 -10.12 -3.87 13.23
C GLY A 230 -11.46 -3.31 13.70
N GLU A 231 -11.50 -2.10 14.27
CA GLU A 231 -12.71 -1.50 14.80
C GLU A 231 -13.53 -0.81 13.70
N ASP A 232 -14.01 0.40 13.95
CA ASP A 232 -14.86 1.17 13.04
C ASP A 232 -14.01 1.99 12.06
N TRP A 233 -14.52 2.15 10.85
CA TRP A 233 -13.91 2.94 9.77
C TRP A 233 -14.85 4.02 9.24
N ASN A 234 -15.84 4.42 10.04
CA ASN A 234 -16.77 5.51 9.72
C ASN A 234 -16.07 6.87 9.48
N ASP A 235 -14.90 7.08 10.08
CA ASP A 235 -14.10 8.29 9.88
C ASP A 235 -13.34 8.30 8.53
N LEU A 236 -13.35 7.18 7.79
CA LEU A 236 -12.74 7.11 6.47
C LEU A 236 -13.71 7.55 5.39
N GLU A 237 -13.23 8.38 4.48
CA GLU A 237 -13.99 8.73 3.28
C GLU A 237 -13.91 7.61 2.24
N SER A 238 -15.09 7.14 1.81
CA SER A 238 -15.26 6.10 0.79
C SER A 238 -15.83 6.73 -0.48
N ILE A 239 -15.08 6.69 -1.58
CA ILE A 239 -15.42 7.51 -2.75
C ILE A 239 -16.53 6.89 -3.61
N ILE A 240 -16.69 5.56 -3.64
CA ILE A 240 -17.45 4.92 -4.73
C ILE A 240 -18.70 4.21 -4.22
N ARG A 241 -19.73 5.01 -3.95
CA ARG A 241 -21.10 4.54 -3.90
C ARG A 241 -21.84 4.87 -5.20
N THR A 242 -22.41 3.83 -5.78
CA THR A 242 -23.17 3.80 -7.02
C THR A 242 -24.61 3.42 -6.70
N LYS A 243 -25.53 3.63 -7.65
CA LYS A 243 -26.91 3.14 -7.48
C LYS A 243 -26.96 1.60 -7.37
N TYR A 244 -25.92 0.91 -7.84
CA TYR A 244 -25.79 -0.55 -7.83
C TYR A 244 -25.21 -1.13 -6.54
N ASN A 245 -24.37 -0.39 -5.81
CA ASN A 245 -23.73 -0.85 -4.58
C ASN A 245 -24.13 -0.06 -3.31
N ARG A 246 -24.96 0.99 -3.42
CA ARG A 246 -25.41 1.79 -2.25
C ARG A 246 -26.24 1.01 -1.23
N ALA A 247 -26.94 -0.02 -1.67
CA ALA A 247 -27.76 -0.88 -0.81
C ALA A 247 -27.01 -2.16 -0.37
N LEU A 248 -25.76 -2.29 -0.83
CA LEU A 248 -24.87 -3.36 -0.44
C LEU A 248 -24.01 -2.87 0.75
N PRO A 249 -23.46 -3.79 1.54
CA PRO A 249 -22.45 -3.49 2.55
C PRO A 249 -21.27 -2.70 1.98
N ASP A 250 -20.41 -2.18 2.85
CA ASP A 250 -19.16 -1.58 2.39
C ASP A 250 -18.16 -2.66 1.96
N PRO A 251 -17.64 -2.62 0.72
CA PRO A 251 -16.70 -3.64 0.27
C PRO A 251 -15.40 -3.65 1.07
N LYS A 252 -15.11 -2.60 1.86
CA LYS A 252 -14.02 -2.61 2.86
C LYS A 252 -14.11 -3.79 3.84
N ALA A 253 -15.32 -4.26 4.15
CA ALA A 253 -15.53 -5.42 5.03
C ALA A 253 -15.03 -6.76 4.44
N LEU A 254 -14.70 -6.79 3.13
CA LEU A 254 -14.18 -7.96 2.42
C LEU A 254 -12.65 -8.04 2.43
N PHE A 255 -11.96 -7.00 2.90
CA PHE A 255 -10.50 -6.96 2.92
C PHE A 255 -9.93 -7.89 4.00
N ASN A 256 -8.82 -8.53 3.67
CA ASN A 256 -8.15 -9.48 4.54
C ASN A 256 -7.36 -8.76 5.62
N TYR A 257 -7.64 -9.08 6.88
CA TYR A 257 -6.84 -8.67 8.03
C TYR A 257 -5.88 -9.79 8.42
N GLN A 258 -4.59 -9.47 8.55
CA GLN A 258 -3.64 -10.44 9.10
C GLN A 258 -3.85 -10.59 10.61
N LEU A 259 -4.34 -11.76 11.01
CA LEU A 259 -4.63 -12.07 12.40
C LEU A 259 -3.41 -12.65 13.11
N LYS A 260 -3.24 -12.30 14.39
CA LYS A 260 -2.20 -12.80 15.30
C LYS A 260 -2.84 -13.26 16.60
N THR A 261 -2.28 -14.27 17.26
CA THR A 261 -2.70 -14.67 18.61
C THR A 261 -1.70 -14.18 19.66
N LYS A 262 -2.19 -13.51 20.71
CA LYS A 262 -1.38 -13.10 21.86
C LYS A 262 -1.92 -13.77 23.13
N ARG A 263 -1.02 -14.32 23.96
CA ARG A 263 -1.40 -14.83 25.29
C ARG A 263 -1.66 -13.65 26.23
N SER A 264 -2.72 -13.73 27.03
CA SER A 264 -3.02 -12.76 28.08
C SER A 264 -1.88 -12.72 29.12
N GLU A 265 -1.80 -11.62 29.87
CA GLU A 265 -0.81 -11.44 30.95
C GLU A 265 -0.95 -12.53 32.03
N ASP A 266 -2.19 -12.96 32.30
CA ASP A 266 -2.50 -14.08 33.21
C ASP A 266 -2.20 -15.48 32.61
N LYS A 267 -1.67 -15.54 31.38
CA LYS A 267 -1.28 -16.75 30.62
C LYS A 267 -2.39 -17.79 30.38
N SER A 268 -3.61 -17.57 30.87
CA SER A 268 -4.73 -18.50 30.81
C SER A 268 -5.53 -18.42 29.49
N ASN A 269 -5.55 -17.26 28.82
CA ASN A 269 -6.35 -17.03 27.62
C ASN A 269 -5.51 -16.58 26.43
N LYS A 270 -5.81 -17.08 25.22
CA LYS A 270 -5.30 -16.55 23.95
C LYS A 270 -6.32 -15.57 23.39
N ASN A 271 -5.89 -14.35 23.11
CA ASN A 271 -6.67 -13.34 22.40
C ASN A 271 -6.23 -13.28 20.93
N ILE A 272 -7.20 -13.14 20.03
CA ILE A 272 -6.97 -12.83 18.62
C ILE A 272 -6.79 -11.32 18.53
N LEU A 273 -5.84 -10.85 17.73
CA LEU A 273 -5.55 -9.45 17.46
C LEU A 273 -5.36 -9.27 15.96
N VAL A 274 -5.67 -8.08 15.46
CA VAL A 274 -5.34 -7.64 14.11
C VAL A 274 -3.91 -7.10 14.08
N SER A 275 -3.23 -7.28 12.95
CA SER A 275 -1.91 -6.68 12.72
C SER A 275 -2.04 -5.20 12.32
N ASP A 276 -1.34 -4.34 13.05
CA ASP A 276 -1.18 -2.91 12.79
C ASP A 276 -0.27 -2.63 11.57
N ALA A 277 0.70 -3.51 11.33
CA ALA A 277 1.61 -3.46 10.19
C ALA A 277 1.65 -4.81 9.44
N PRO A 278 0.60 -5.19 8.70
CA PRO A 278 0.60 -6.44 7.93
C PRO A 278 1.64 -6.40 6.81
N VAL A 279 2.23 -7.56 6.53
CA VAL A 279 3.34 -7.72 5.58
C VAL A 279 2.98 -8.75 4.52
N ILE A 280 3.10 -8.40 3.25
CA ILE A 280 2.99 -9.33 2.13
C ILE A 280 4.38 -9.53 1.53
N LYS A 281 4.72 -10.79 1.23
CA LYS A 281 5.95 -11.14 0.53
C LYS A 281 5.66 -11.42 -0.93
N MET A 282 6.45 -10.81 -1.80
CA MET A 282 6.33 -10.91 -3.25
C MET A 282 7.70 -11.16 -3.88
N SER A 283 7.71 -11.53 -5.17
CA SER A 283 8.95 -11.76 -5.92
C SER A 283 8.88 -11.12 -7.30
N THR A 284 10.03 -10.72 -7.82
CA THR A 284 10.18 -10.33 -9.22
C THR A 284 10.21 -11.57 -10.12
N LYS A 285 10.25 -11.36 -11.44
CA LYS A 285 10.39 -12.44 -12.42
C LYS A 285 11.56 -12.13 -13.36
N VAL A 286 12.40 -13.14 -13.60
CA VAL A 286 13.59 -13.02 -14.47
C VAL A 286 13.20 -12.49 -15.85
N ASN A 287 13.98 -11.54 -16.37
CA ASN A 287 13.80 -10.91 -17.69
C ASN A 287 12.41 -10.26 -17.90
N HIS A 288 11.72 -9.88 -16.82
CA HIS A 288 10.45 -9.16 -16.89
C HIS A 288 10.49 -7.92 -16.00
N GLN A 289 9.81 -6.86 -16.44
CA GLN A 289 9.51 -5.75 -15.55
C GLN A 289 8.47 -6.23 -14.55
N THR A 290 8.65 -5.85 -13.28
CA THR A 290 7.69 -6.16 -12.22
C THR A 290 6.90 -4.91 -11.91
N HIS A 291 5.59 -4.95 -12.11
CA HIS A 291 4.69 -3.85 -11.79
C HIS A 291 3.90 -4.20 -10.54
N LEU A 292 4.03 -3.37 -9.52
CA LEU A 292 3.18 -3.35 -8.34
C LEU A 292 2.24 -2.16 -8.45
N HIS A 293 1.00 -2.44 -8.84
CA HIS A 293 -0.09 -1.48 -8.87
C HIS A 293 -0.73 -1.36 -7.48
N ILE A 294 -1.14 -0.14 -7.13
CA ILE A 294 -1.63 0.21 -5.79
C ILE A 294 -2.91 1.05 -5.92
N ASP A 295 -4.03 0.53 -5.41
CA ASP A 295 -5.29 1.27 -5.31
C ASP A 295 -5.75 1.35 -3.85
N ALA A 296 -5.82 2.56 -3.29
CA ALA A 296 -6.31 2.78 -1.93
C ALA A 296 -7.84 2.90 -1.93
N TRP A 297 -8.54 2.04 -1.18
CA TRP A 297 -10.02 2.00 -1.17
C TRP A 297 -10.68 2.98 -0.22
N ALA A 298 -9.88 3.59 0.65
CA ALA A 298 -10.28 4.69 1.50
C ALA A 298 -9.07 5.53 1.88
N TYR A 299 -9.33 6.76 2.30
CA TYR A 299 -8.31 7.66 2.84
C TYR A 299 -8.85 8.36 4.09
N HIS A 300 -7.93 8.83 4.91
CA HIS A 300 -8.23 9.57 6.12
C HIS A 300 -7.96 11.07 5.88
N PRO A 301 -8.86 11.99 6.27
CA PRO A 301 -8.70 13.42 5.99
C PRO A 301 -7.52 14.06 6.74
N GLU A 302 -7.14 13.53 7.90
CA GLU A 302 -6.09 14.13 8.76
C GLU A 302 -4.80 13.29 8.89
N ARG A 303 -4.76 12.10 8.29
CA ARG A 303 -3.67 11.12 8.47
C ARG A 303 -3.28 10.57 7.11
N GLN A 304 -2.01 10.75 6.73
CA GLN A 304 -1.52 10.23 5.47
C GLN A 304 -1.21 8.75 5.60
N THR A 305 -1.89 7.92 4.83
CA THR A 305 -1.56 6.51 4.91
C THR A 305 -0.18 6.21 4.38
N THR A 306 0.49 5.21 4.97
CA THR A 306 1.87 4.89 4.64
C THR A 306 1.96 3.45 4.14
N ILE A 307 2.45 3.28 2.91
CA ILE A 307 2.78 2.00 2.30
C ILE A 307 4.30 1.96 2.12
N VAL A 308 4.93 0.88 2.55
CA VAL A 308 6.38 0.71 2.43
C VAL A 308 6.67 -0.54 1.63
N VAL A 309 7.40 -0.39 0.53
CA VAL A 309 7.93 -1.51 -0.26
C VAL A 309 9.41 -1.66 0.08
N GLN A 310 9.83 -2.81 0.59
CA GLN A 310 11.22 -3.09 0.96
C GLN A 310 11.83 -4.13 0.01
N LYS A 311 12.86 -3.75 -0.76
CA LYS A 311 13.58 -4.62 -1.71
C LYS A 311 15.08 -4.42 -1.53
N GLY A 312 15.84 -5.50 -1.34
CA GLY A 312 17.31 -5.43 -1.29
C GLY A 312 17.89 -4.50 -0.21
N GLY A 313 17.18 -4.29 0.89
CA GLY A 313 17.58 -3.35 1.96
C GLY A 313 17.21 -1.88 1.71
N SER A 314 16.57 -1.58 0.58
CA SER A 314 16.03 -0.28 0.21
C SER A 314 14.52 -0.20 0.45
N SER A 315 14.04 0.98 0.83
CA SER A 315 12.62 1.28 1.10
C SER A 315 12.04 2.31 0.14
N TYR A 316 10.99 1.94 -0.58
CA TYR A 316 10.15 2.85 -1.36
C TYR A 316 8.90 3.13 -0.52
N VAL A 317 8.82 4.33 0.03
CA VAL A 317 7.70 4.74 0.87
C VAL A 317 6.72 5.55 0.04
N LEU A 318 5.44 5.25 0.16
CA LEU A 318 4.35 5.91 -0.54
C LEU A 318 3.33 6.43 0.48
N TYR A 319 2.98 7.70 0.32
CA TYR A 319 2.06 8.43 1.19
C TYR A 319 0.73 8.67 0.46
N GLY A 320 -0.37 8.34 1.13
CA GLY A 320 -1.73 8.58 0.63
C GLY A 320 -2.12 10.05 0.68
N LYS A 321 -2.96 10.48 -0.26
CA LYS A 321 -3.59 11.79 -0.23
C LYS A 321 -4.89 11.77 0.59
N ASN A 322 -5.16 12.87 1.25
CA ASN A 322 -6.31 13.07 2.15
C ASN A 322 -7.65 13.33 1.44
N GLU A 323 -7.67 13.34 0.10
CA GLU A 323 -8.86 13.68 -0.70
C GLU A 323 -9.10 12.71 -1.86
N GLN A 324 -8.16 11.80 -2.14
CA GLN A 324 -8.24 10.89 -3.27
C GLN A 324 -7.48 9.59 -3.00
N ARG A 325 -7.75 8.55 -3.79
CA ARG A 325 -7.22 7.18 -3.67
C ARG A 325 -5.74 7.02 -4.03
N TYR A 326 -5.05 8.11 -4.35
CA TYR A 326 -3.69 8.05 -4.86
C TYR A 326 -2.66 8.10 -3.75
N VAL A 327 -1.56 7.41 -4.00
CA VAL A 327 -0.34 7.48 -3.20
C VAL A 327 0.79 8.12 -3.99
N SER A 328 1.81 8.60 -3.29
CA SER A 328 2.99 9.26 -3.86
C SER A 328 4.22 9.09 -2.95
N PRO A 329 5.43 8.95 -3.50
CA PRO A 329 6.67 8.98 -2.72
C PRO A 329 6.91 10.30 -1.98
N ASP A 330 6.30 11.38 -2.45
CA ASP A 330 6.40 12.70 -1.86
C ASP A 330 5.53 12.82 -0.60
N SER A 331 6.16 12.98 0.57
CA SER A 331 5.47 13.14 1.86
C SER A 331 4.67 14.44 1.96
N THR A 332 4.89 15.40 1.05
CA THR A 332 4.11 16.64 0.97
C THR A 332 2.89 16.52 0.05
N PHE A 333 2.64 15.33 -0.51
CA PHE A 333 1.53 15.07 -1.42
C PHE A 333 0.15 15.17 -0.77
N GLY A 334 0.07 14.83 0.52
CA GLY A 334 -1.10 15.03 1.37
C GLY A 334 -0.86 16.06 2.48
N GLU A 335 -1.81 16.16 3.40
CA GLU A 335 -1.74 16.99 4.60
C GLU A 335 -1.87 16.10 5.86
N GLY A 336 -1.60 16.67 7.03
CA GLY A 336 -1.80 15.96 8.31
C GLY A 336 -0.61 15.11 8.78
N VAL A 337 -0.90 14.19 9.71
CA VAL A 337 0.12 13.42 10.44
C VAL A 337 0.66 12.29 9.55
N THR A 338 1.99 12.15 9.51
CA THR A 338 2.67 11.05 8.83
C THR A 338 3.29 10.09 9.83
N TYR A 339 3.46 8.82 9.45
CA TYR A 339 4.16 7.86 10.30
C TYR A 339 5.58 8.32 10.68
N TRP A 340 6.26 8.99 9.74
CA TRP A 340 7.58 9.60 9.96
C TRP A 340 7.56 10.66 11.06
N SER A 341 6.53 11.52 11.09
CA SER A 341 6.38 12.53 12.14
C SER A 341 6.20 11.90 13.53
N LEU A 342 5.52 10.74 13.62
CA LEU A 342 5.37 9.99 14.86
C LEU A 342 6.69 9.35 15.31
N ILE A 343 7.46 8.78 14.39
CA ILE A 343 8.82 8.28 14.68
C ILE A 343 9.67 9.40 15.27
N LYS A 344 9.67 10.57 14.63
CA LYS A 344 10.41 11.74 15.08
C LYS A 344 9.95 12.21 16.46
N ASN A 345 8.64 12.26 16.71
CA ASN A 345 8.09 12.65 18.00
C ASN A 345 8.50 11.66 19.13
N LEU A 346 8.45 10.34 18.85
CA LEU A 346 8.93 9.33 19.80
C LEU A 346 10.40 9.50 20.14
N GLU A 347 11.24 9.73 19.14
CA GLU A 347 12.69 9.84 19.28
C GLU A 347 13.12 11.16 19.94
N GLU A 348 12.66 12.29 19.41
CA GLU A 348 13.17 13.62 19.77
C GLU A 348 12.46 14.24 20.98
N VAL A 349 11.24 13.78 21.31
CA VAL A 349 10.49 14.31 22.46
C VAL A 349 10.45 13.28 23.58
N TRP A 350 9.78 12.14 23.36
CA TRP A 350 9.50 11.19 24.45
C TRP A 350 10.75 10.49 24.98
N ILE A 351 11.59 9.96 24.08
CA ILE A 351 12.84 9.28 24.45
C ILE A 351 13.87 10.29 24.96
N ALA A 352 13.99 11.45 24.32
CA ALA A 352 14.91 12.50 24.75
C ALA A 352 14.60 13.00 26.16
N ASP A 353 13.32 13.26 26.48
CA ASP A 353 12.88 13.70 27.81
C ASP A 353 13.18 12.66 28.90
N LEU A 354 12.99 11.37 28.60
CA LEU A 354 13.34 10.30 29.53
C LEU A 354 14.86 10.20 29.72
N LYS A 355 15.64 10.33 28.65
CA LYS A 355 17.11 10.34 28.74
C LYS A 355 17.62 11.52 29.56
N GLU A 356 17.04 12.72 29.43
CA GLU A 356 17.39 13.87 30.26
C GLU A 356 16.94 13.67 31.73
N LYS A 357 15.78 13.06 31.98
CA LYS A 357 15.35 12.73 33.36
C LYS A 357 16.27 11.72 34.04
N ILE A 358 16.81 10.74 33.31
CA ILE A 358 17.69 9.72 33.87
C ILE A 358 19.14 10.22 33.97
N TYR A 359 19.69 10.64 32.84
CA TYR A 359 21.13 10.93 32.64
C TYR A 359 21.47 12.42 32.59
N GLY A 360 20.47 13.30 32.56
CA GLY A 360 20.67 14.74 32.41
C GLY A 360 21.41 15.38 33.58
N LYS A 361 21.77 16.66 33.41
CA LYS A 361 22.60 17.39 34.40
C LYS A 361 21.96 17.47 35.79
N LYS A 362 20.63 17.41 35.84
CA LYS A 362 19.84 17.32 37.07
C LYS A 362 18.91 16.10 37.04
N GLY A 363 19.33 15.02 36.39
CA GLY A 363 18.59 13.77 36.32
C GLY A 363 18.73 12.92 37.58
N PHE A 364 18.14 11.72 37.56
CA PHE A 364 18.21 10.75 38.65
C PHE A 364 19.66 10.40 39.01
N ASP A 365 20.55 10.20 38.02
CA ASP A 365 21.95 9.87 38.28
C ASP A 365 22.68 10.94 39.08
N TYR A 366 22.41 12.21 38.77
CA TYR A 366 22.96 13.34 39.52
C TYR A 366 22.44 13.36 40.97
N TYR A 367 21.13 13.22 41.17
CA TYR A 367 20.54 13.26 42.51
C TYR A 367 20.95 12.05 43.35
N ILE A 368 21.01 10.85 42.77
CA ILE A 368 21.50 9.66 43.45
C ILE A 368 22.94 9.89 43.91
N ALA A 369 23.84 10.34 43.04
CA ALA A 369 25.22 10.64 43.41
C ALA A 369 25.33 11.75 44.47
N LEU A 370 24.48 12.77 44.41
CA LEU A 370 24.42 13.84 45.41
C LEU A 370 24.00 13.31 46.79
N TYR A 371 22.95 12.49 46.85
CA TYR A 371 22.45 11.91 48.09
C TYR A 371 23.39 10.84 48.66
N GLU A 372 24.10 10.08 47.82
CA GLU A 372 25.17 9.17 48.25
C GLU A 372 26.33 9.94 48.91
N LYS A 373 26.73 11.08 48.33
CA LYS A 373 27.73 11.98 48.95
C LYS A 373 27.24 12.59 50.26
N LYS A 374 25.98 13.06 50.32
CA LYS A 374 25.37 13.59 51.55
C LYS A 374 25.34 12.52 52.64
N GLN A 375 24.91 11.31 52.30
CA GLN A 375 24.87 10.17 53.22
C GLN A 375 26.26 9.86 53.79
N ALA A 376 27.29 9.80 52.95
CA ALA A 376 28.66 9.55 53.40
C ALA A 376 29.13 10.64 54.39
N LYS A 377 28.80 11.90 54.11
CA LYS A 377 29.11 13.04 54.99
C LYS A 377 28.35 12.97 56.32
N THR A 378 27.05 12.68 56.30
CA THR A 378 26.21 12.53 57.50
C THR A 378 26.73 11.37 58.37
N ARG A 379 27.08 10.23 57.78
CA ARG A 379 27.70 9.08 58.49
C ARG A 379 29.02 9.46 59.16
N MET A 380 29.87 10.22 58.48
CA MET A 380 31.11 10.73 59.07
C MET A 380 30.82 11.63 60.29
N HIS A 381 29.84 12.54 60.18
CA HIS A 381 29.45 13.41 61.29
C HIS A 381 28.86 12.65 62.48
N ILE A 382 28.07 11.60 62.23
CA ILE A 382 27.56 10.69 63.27
C ILE A 382 28.75 10.07 64.02
N LYS A 383 29.70 9.46 63.31
CA LYS A 383 30.89 8.84 63.92
C LYS A 383 31.69 9.82 64.78
N VAL A 384 31.98 11.03 64.26
CA VAL A 384 32.68 12.07 65.02
C VAL A 384 31.89 12.52 66.26
N THR A 385 30.56 12.55 66.18
CA THR A 385 29.68 12.93 67.30
C THR A 385 29.61 11.83 68.36
N GLU A 386 29.60 10.57 67.94
CA GLU A 386 29.68 9.39 68.81
C GLU A 386 31.00 9.36 69.58
N GLU A 387 32.14 9.55 68.89
CA GLU A 387 33.47 9.64 69.52
C GLU A 387 33.52 10.76 70.57
N LYS A 388 32.96 11.94 70.26
CA LYS A 388 32.85 13.05 71.21
C LYS A 388 31.95 12.72 72.40
N LEU A 389 30.84 12.04 72.17
CA LEU A 389 29.93 11.59 73.22
C LEU A 389 30.60 10.60 74.16
N ASP A 390 31.38 9.68 73.59
CA ASP A 390 32.09 8.65 74.33
C ASP A 390 33.18 9.27 75.23
N ALA A 391 33.97 10.20 74.69
CA ALA A 391 34.92 10.98 75.48
C ALA A 391 34.25 11.71 76.68
N ILE A 392 33.05 12.26 76.49
CA ILE A 392 32.28 12.92 77.56
C ILE A 392 31.73 11.90 78.58
N ARG A 393 31.39 10.67 78.16
CA ARG A 393 30.92 9.59 79.06
C ARG A 393 32.02 9.11 80.01
N TYR A 394 33.27 9.05 79.55
CA TYR A 394 34.42 8.65 80.37
C TYR A 394 35.03 9.82 81.18
N THR A 395 34.49 11.04 81.10
CA THR A 395 34.96 12.17 81.92
C THR A 395 34.31 12.12 83.32
N PRO A 396 35.08 12.04 84.42
CA PRO A 396 34.52 12.00 85.78
C PRO A 396 33.67 13.23 86.08
N ALA A 397 32.44 13.04 86.55
CA ALA A 397 31.58 14.13 86.95
C ALA A 397 32.11 14.79 88.24
N ALA A 398 32.39 16.10 88.20
CA ALA A 398 32.70 16.85 89.40
C ALA A 398 31.49 16.84 90.36
N ALA A 399 31.73 16.50 91.63
CA ALA A 399 30.70 16.40 92.66
C ALA A 399 29.82 17.66 92.70
N PRO A 400 28.48 17.52 92.82
CA PRO A 400 27.58 18.66 92.81
C PRO A 400 27.92 19.61 93.96
N LYS A 401 28.19 20.89 93.66
CA LYS A 401 28.33 21.93 94.69
C LYS A 401 26.98 22.15 95.36
N MET A 402 26.72 21.43 96.46
CA MET A 402 25.59 21.72 97.34
C MET A 402 25.78 23.09 97.99
N LYS A 403 25.12 24.12 97.47
CA LYS A 403 24.94 25.38 98.21
C LYS A 403 23.98 25.11 99.36
N LYS A 404 24.50 24.92 100.57
CA LYS A 404 23.70 24.99 101.81
C LYS A 404 23.04 26.37 101.87
N SER A 405 21.74 26.45 101.66
CA SER A 405 20.99 27.70 101.78
C SER A 405 21.04 28.18 103.24
N ARG A 406 21.33 29.47 103.44
CA ARG A 406 21.40 30.12 104.76
C ARG A 406 20.07 30.08 105.54
N LYS A 407 18.95 29.68 104.91
CA LYS A 407 17.62 29.58 105.55
C LYS A 407 17.36 28.26 106.28
N ALA A 408 18.18 27.21 106.08
CA ALA A 408 18.00 25.92 106.76
C ALA A 408 18.67 25.83 108.15
N LYS A 409 19.44 26.84 108.59
CA LYS A 409 20.11 26.84 109.91
C LYS A 409 19.25 27.39 111.06
N LYS A 410 18.04 27.89 110.81
CA LYS A 410 17.20 28.57 111.84
C LYS A 410 15.84 27.91 112.17
N LYS A 411 15.54 26.71 111.67
CA LYS A 411 14.29 25.99 112.00
C LYS A 411 14.47 24.49 112.34
N LYS A 412 15.53 24.14 113.07
CA LYS A 412 15.64 22.83 113.77
C LYS A 412 15.64 23.04 115.29
N LYS A 413 14.53 23.56 115.80
CA LYS A 413 14.08 23.41 117.19
C LYS A 413 12.57 23.68 117.20
N LYS A 414 11.80 22.63 116.94
CA LYS A 414 10.39 22.36 117.27
C LYS A 414 9.74 21.53 116.17
N SER A 415 8.89 20.60 116.62
CA SER A 415 8.09 19.60 115.91
C SER A 415 8.84 18.49 115.18
N ALA A 416 9.26 17.49 115.95
CA ALA A 416 9.13 16.10 115.54
C ALA A 416 7.62 15.74 115.55
N GLY A 417 7.16 15.06 114.50
CA GLY A 417 5.79 14.57 114.39
C GLY A 417 4.93 15.39 113.42
N LEU A 418 5.01 15.03 112.13
CA LEU A 418 3.91 14.93 111.15
C LEU A 418 4.53 14.56 109.79
N SER A 419 3.89 13.63 109.08
CA SER A 419 4.39 12.97 107.86
C SER A 419 4.57 13.94 106.70
N TYR A 420 5.62 13.72 105.90
CA TYR A 420 5.84 14.37 104.60
C TYR A 420 5.61 13.33 103.49
N GLN A 421 4.36 12.88 103.35
CA GLN A 421 3.84 12.39 102.07
C GLN A 421 3.17 13.57 101.37
N ASP A 422 3.94 14.60 101.04
CA ASP A 422 3.59 15.57 100.01
C ASP A 422 4.75 16.53 99.77
N SER A 423 5.75 16.05 99.05
CA SER A 423 6.61 16.93 98.27
C SER A 423 7.13 16.18 97.05
N ASN A 424 6.42 16.33 95.93
CA ASN A 424 6.99 16.17 94.60
C ASN A 424 8.09 17.23 94.43
N TYR A 425 9.25 16.99 95.03
CA TYR A 425 10.44 17.80 94.85
C TYR A 425 11.20 17.23 93.66
N VAL A 426 10.76 17.58 92.44
CA VAL A 426 11.61 17.43 91.25
C VAL A 426 12.83 18.33 91.50
N PRO A 427 14.06 17.79 91.56
CA PRO A 427 15.23 18.61 91.82
C PRO A 427 15.51 19.48 90.59
N HIS A 428 15.03 20.72 90.57
CA HIS A 428 15.48 21.75 89.62
C HIS A 428 16.88 22.27 89.98
N GLY A 429 17.87 21.38 89.94
CA GLY A 429 19.28 21.77 89.95
C GLY A 429 19.71 22.21 88.56
N LYS A 430 20.43 23.34 88.43
CA LYS A 430 21.07 23.71 87.15
C LYS A 430 21.99 22.54 86.72
N LEU A 431 21.73 21.95 85.55
CA LEU A 431 22.58 20.92 84.94
C LEU A 431 24.06 21.32 85.03
N THR A 432 24.92 20.38 85.44
CA THR A 432 26.38 20.57 85.43
C THR A 432 26.85 20.88 84.00
N LYS A 433 27.96 21.62 83.85
CA LYS A 433 28.50 21.98 82.51
C LYS A 433 28.69 20.74 81.61
N THR A 434 29.10 19.61 82.20
CA THR A 434 29.29 18.32 81.53
C THR A 434 27.96 17.69 81.10
N ALA A 435 26.92 17.73 81.95
CA ALA A 435 25.60 17.22 81.61
C ALA A 435 24.91 18.02 80.50
N LYS A 436 25.08 19.36 80.47
CA LYS A 436 24.61 20.21 79.36
C LYS A 436 25.30 19.86 78.04
N LYS A 437 26.63 19.69 78.05
CA LYS A 437 27.39 19.29 76.85
C LYS A 437 26.94 17.91 76.35
N ARG A 438 26.72 16.96 77.25
CA ARG A 438 26.21 15.63 76.91
C ARG A 438 24.83 15.69 76.26
N GLN A 439 23.89 16.45 76.83
CA GLN A 439 22.55 16.61 76.29
C GLN A 439 22.55 17.24 74.88
N ILE A 440 23.40 18.27 74.66
CA ILE A 440 23.55 18.90 73.33
C ILE A 440 24.07 17.89 72.30
N GLN A 441 25.11 17.11 72.63
CA GLN A 441 25.65 16.12 71.70
C GLN A 441 24.67 14.96 71.47
N GLN A 442 23.89 14.55 72.47
CA GLN A 442 22.81 13.57 72.30
C GLN A 442 21.71 14.08 71.36
N HIS A 443 21.28 15.33 71.52
CA HIS A 443 20.30 15.94 70.62
C HIS A 443 20.83 16.04 69.18
N ASN A 444 22.10 16.44 69.02
CA ASN A 444 22.74 16.49 67.71
C ASN A 444 22.83 15.10 67.06
N LEU A 445 23.15 14.05 67.82
CA LEU A 445 23.19 12.68 67.31
C LEU A 445 21.81 12.21 66.83
N ILE A 446 20.75 12.49 67.60
CA ILE A 446 19.36 12.18 67.20
C ILE A 446 19.00 12.91 65.90
N ALA A 447 19.34 14.20 65.80
CA ALA A 447 19.09 14.99 64.60
C ALA A 447 19.84 14.45 63.36
N LEU A 448 21.12 14.08 63.52
CA LEU A 448 21.92 13.51 62.44
C LEU A 448 21.41 12.12 62.00
N ASN A 449 20.94 11.29 62.92
CA ASN A 449 20.33 10.00 62.59
C ASN A 449 18.99 10.18 61.87
N GLY A 450 18.14 11.13 62.30
CA GLY A 450 16.93 11.48 61.56
C GLY A 450 17.23 12.01 60.15
N GLN A 451 18.27 12.83 60.00
CA GLN A 451 18.74 13.27 58.68
C GLN A 451 19.21 12.08 57.82
N LEU A 452 19.97 11.14 58.38
CA LEU A 452 20.43 9.95 57.66
C LEU A 452 19.27 9.07 57.18
N GLU A 453 18.24 8.89 58.01
CA GLU A 453 17.04 8.13 57.64
C GLU A 453 16.27 8.79 56.48
N THR A 454 16.10 10.12 56.52
CA THR A 454 15.46 10.85 55.41
C THR A 454 16.28 10.75 54.13
N GLU A 455 17.61 10.93 54.19
CA GLU A 455 18.51 10.76 53.04
C GLU A 455 18.44 9.34 52.45
N LEU A 456 18.37 8.31 53.30
CA LEU A 456 18.18 6.91 52.90
C LEU A 456 16.83 6.67 52.22
N ALA A 457 15.75 7.22 52.77
CA ALA A 457 14.42 7.09 52.19
C ALA A 457 14.34 7.77 50.82
N THR A 458 14.85 9.01 50.70
CA THR A 458 14.92 9.72 49.42
C THR A 458 15.74 8.95 48.39
N LEU A 459 16.89 8.40 48.79
CA LEU A 459 17.73 7.62 47.88
C LEU A 459 17.05 6.34 47.40
N ARG A 460 16.32 5.63 48.27
CA ARG A 460 15.52 4.46 47.86
C ARG A 460 14.43 4.85 46.85
N GLN A 461 13.74 5.95 47.11
CA GLN A 461 12.71 6.47 46.21
C GLN A 461 13.28 6.84 44.85
N LEU A 462 14.39 7.60 44.82
CA LEU A 462 15.06 7.99 43.56
C LEU A 462 15.55 6.77 42.76
N LYS A 463 16.06 5.73 43.43
CA LYS A 463 16.49 4.49 42.75
C LYS A 463 15.30 3.75 42.14
N LYS A 464 14.17 3.69 42.84
CA LYS A 464 12.93 3.08 42.34
C LYS A 464 12.38 3.85 41.14
N GLU A 465 12.27 5.18 41.24
CA GLU A 465 11.78 6.03 40.15
C GLU A 465 12.71 5.96 38.91
N LYS A 466 14.02 5.86 39.13
CA LYS A 466 14.98 5.64 38.03
C LYS A 466 14.74 4.31 37.34
N GLU A 467 14.51 3.23 38.09
CA GLU A 467 14.24 1.90 37.53
C GLU A 467 12.95 1.91 36.70
N GLU A 468 11.87 2.49 37.22
CA GLU A 468 10.60 2.66 36.49
C GLU A 468 10.78 3.50 35.21
N ALA A 469 11.57 4.58 35.26
CA ALA A 469 11.86 5.41 34.10
C ALA A 469 12.73 4.67 33.06
N PHE A 470 13.68 3.84 33.51
CA PHE A 470 14.53 3.04 32.63
C PHE A 470 13.73 1.93 31.92
N ASP A 471 12.83 1.27 32.63
CA ASP A 471 11.90 0.29 32.04
C ASP A 471 11.00 0.93 30.99
N LEU A 472 10.51 2.15 31.26
CA LEU A 472 9.73 2.91 30.29
C LEU A 472 10.55 3.30 29.06
N LEU A 473 11.80 3.73 29.26
CA LEU A 473 12.73 4.05 28.18
C LEU A 473 12.96 2.83 27.27
N SER A 474 13.21 1.66 27.86
CA SER A 474 13.41 0.41 27.10
C SER A 474 12.18 0.06 26.25
N LYS A 475 10.96 0.25 26.78
CA LYS A 475 9.71 0.07 26.02
C LYS A 475 9.62 1.04 24.85
N PHE A 476 9.98 2.32 25.05
CA PHE A 476 9.94 3.33 24.00
C PHE A 476 10.98 3.08 22.91
N GLU A 477 12.20 2.69 23.29
CA GLU A 477 13.26 2.33 22.33
C GLU A 477 12.89 1.08 21.52
N THR A 478 12.27 0.08 22.15
CA THR A 478 11.74 -1.10 21.44
C THR A 478 10.65 -0.72 20.43
N LYS A 479 9.74 0.18 20.83
CA LYS A 479 8.71 0.70 19.91
C LYS A 479 9.33 1.49 18.76
N LEU A 480 10.33 2.32 19.03
CA LEU A 480 11.05 3.08 18.00
C LEU A 480 11.74 2.15 16.99
N ASP A 481 12.41 1.10 17.46
CA ASP A 481 13.04 0.09 16.59
C ASP A 481 12.01 -0.61 15.70
N GLN A 482 10.87 -1.01 16.26
CA GLN A 482 9.76 -1.57 15.49
C GLN A 482 9.25 -0.59 14.41
N MET A 483 9.04 0.69 14.77
CA MET A 483 8.57 1.68 13.81
C MET A 483 9.60 1.97 12.70
N LYS A 484 10.88 2.07 13.05
CA LYS A 484 11.98 2.24 12.08
C LYS A 484 12.11 1.02 11.17
N LYS A 485 11.92 -0.19 11.68
CA LYS A 485 11.90 -1.42 10.88
C LYS A 485 10.74 -1.44 9.88
N ASN A 486 9.55 -1.00 10.29
CA ASN A 486 8.39 -0.90 9.39
C ASN A 486 8.64 0.09 8.25
N MET A 487 9.25 1.24 8.54
CA MET A 487 9.66 2.24 7.54
C MET A 487 10.83 1.76 6.66
N GLY A 488 11.69 0.95 7.25
CA GLY A 488 12.98 0.53 6.74
C GLY A 488 14.05 1.62 6.85
N PHE A 489 15.31 1.18 6.84
CA PHE A 489 16.44 2.02 7.24
C PHE A 489 17.01 2.88 6.10
N ASN A 490 16.89 2.43 4.85
CA ASN A 490 17.43 3.12 3.68
C ASN A 490 16.30 3.57 2.76
N LEU A 491 15.83 4.82 2.94
CA LEU A 491 14.83 5.41 2.05
C LEU A 491 15.43 5.67 0.68
N MET A 492 14.75 5.21 -0.37
CA MET A 492 15.19 5.41 -1.75
C MET A 492 15.04 6.87 -2.15
N ALA A 493 16.15 7.45 -2.61
CA ALA A 493 16.14 8.76 -3.23
C ALA A 493 15.47 8.67 -4.61
N TYR A 494 14.78 9.74 -4.99
CA TYR A 494 14.09 9.84 -6.26
C TYR A 494 14.23 11.23 -6.86
N GLU A 495 14.06 11.31 -8.17
CA GLU A 495 13.88 12.54 -8.92
C GLU A 495 12.53 12.51 -9.63
N LYS A 496 11.93 13.69 -9.86
CA LYS A 496 10.67 13.80 -10.59
C LYS A 496 10.96 14.07 -12.06
N ASP A 497 10.45 13.20 -12.93
CA ASP A 497 10.57 13.37 -14.38
C ASP A 497 9.70 14.54 -14.88
N LYS A 498 9.82 14.86 -16.17
CA LYS A 498 9.04 15.95 -16.79
C LYS A 498 7.53 15.66 -16.82
N LEU A 499 7.13 14.40 -16.76
CA LEU A 499 5.75 13.94 -16.78
C LEU A 499 5.12 13.92 -15.38
N GLY A 500 5.93 14.08 -14.34
CA GLY A 500 5.51 14.05 -12.95
C GLY A 500 5.62 12.67 -12.29
N ASN A 501 6.22 11.69 -12.96
CA ASN A 501 6.54 10.39 -12.38
C ASN A 501 7.83 10.47 -11.57
N TYR A 502 8.03 9.54 -10.65
CA TYR A 502 9.21 9.48 -9.82
C TYR A 502 10.16 8.40 -10.36
N LEU A 503 11.43 8.76 -10.55
CA LEU A 503 12.51 7.85 -10.94
C LEU A 503 13.44 7.68 -9.74
N PHE A 504 13.55 6.46 -9.24
CA PHE A 504 14.42 6.11 -8.14
C PHE A 504 15.86 5.85 -8.63
N THR A 505 16.82 5.95 -7.72
CA THR A 505 18.26 5.84 -8.03
C THR A 505 18.69 4.47 -8.57
N ASP A 506 17.90 3.43 -8.33
CA ASP A 506 18.12 2.06 -8.83
C ASP A 506 17.44 1.79 -10.18
N GLY A 507 16.82 2.80 -10.78
CA GLY A 507 16.09 2.68 -12.04
C GLY A 507 14.63 2.25 -11.88
N ALA A 508 14.13 1.99 -10.66
CA ALA A 508 12.70 1.80 -10.45
C ALA A 508 11.93 3.10 -10.73
N THR A 509 10.67 2.99 -11.12
CA THR A 509 9.82 4.16 -11.40
C THR A 509 8.46 4.06 -10.72
N PHE A 510 7.94 5.16 -10.21
CA PHE A 510 6.55 5.26 -9.74
C PHE A 510 5.74 6.22 -10.61
N ASN A 511 4.69 5.71 -11.25
CA ASN A 511 3.78 6.50 -12.07
C ASN A 511 2.55 6.89 -11.27
N VAL A 512 2.38 8.19 -11.00
CA VAL A 512 1.28 8.71 -10.17
C VAL A 512 -0.08 8.61 -10.88
N GLN A 513 -0.12 8.56 -12.22
CA GLN A 513 -1.40 8.48 -12.94
C GLN A 513 -1.93 7.05 -12.96
N THR A 514 -1.04 6.07 -13.16
CA THR A 514 -1.42 4.66 -13.18
C THR A 514 -1.28 3.99 -11.82
N GLN A 515 -0.66 4.65 -10.84
CA GLN A 515 -0.38 4.12 -9.49
C GLN A 515 0.50 2.85 -9.51
N ASP A 516 1.43 2.76 -10.46
CA ASP A 516 2.34 1.62 -10.60
C ASP A 516 3.74 1.96 -10.10
N LEU A 517 4.24 1.15 -9.16
CA LEU A 517 5.67 1.02 -8.89
C LEU A 517 6.23 -0.07 -9.81
N THR A 518 7.16 0.30 -10.70
CA THR A 518 7.78 -0.61 -11.65
C THR A 518 9.24 -0.84 -11.29
N PHE A 519 9.61 -2.08 -11.03
CA PHE A 519 11.01 -2.50 -10.95
C PHE A 519 11.51 -2.88 -12.35
N PRO A 520 12.74 -2.48 -12.71
CA PRO A 520 13.34 -2.84 -13.99
C PRO A 520 13.53 -4.36 -14.12
N GLU A 521 13.75 -4.81 -15.36
CA GLU A 521 14.11 -6.20 -15.64
C GLU A 521 15.41 -6.57 -14.92
N ALA A 522 15.47 -7.78 -14.38
CA ALA A 522 16.65 -8.32 -13.72
C ALA A 522 16.90 -9.76 -14.17
N ASP A 523 18.17 -10.17 -14.15
CA ASP A 523 18.61 -11.51 -14.54
C ASP A 523 18.31 -12.57 -13.47
N GLU A 524 18.01 -12.13 -12.24
CA GLU A 524 17.70 -12.99 -11.10
C GLU A 524 16.36 -12.61 -10.45
N VAL A 525 15.77 -13.57 -9.73
CA VAL A 525 14.56 -13.33 -8.93
C VAL A 525 14.96 -12.65 -7.63
N ASP A 526 14.40 -11.48 -7.39
CA ASP A 526 14.49 -10.75 -6.13
C ASP A 526 13.19 -10.91 -5.34
N TYR A 527 13.31 -10.97 -4.01
CA TYR A 527 12.17 -10.90 -3.11
C TYR A 527 12.03 -9.51 -2.53
N PHE A 528 10.78 -9.09 -2.35
CA PHE A 528 10.45 -7.82 -1.71
C PHE A 528 9.23 -7.98 -0.80
N GLU A 529 9.13 -7.09 0.18
CA GLU A 529 8.03 -7.07 1.14
C GLU A 529 7.22 -5.78 0.95
N VAL A 530 5.90 -5.88 1.02
CA VAL A 530 4.99 -4.74 1.05
C VAL A 530 4.39 -4.68 2.43
N ILE A 531 4.61 -3.57 3.12
CA ILE A 531 4.17 -3.32 4.49
C ILE A 531 3.14 -2.20 4.44
N LEU A 532 1.95 -2.49 4.97
CA LEU A 532 0.92 -1.49 5.17
C LEU A 532 1.03 -0.97 6.59
N VAL A 533 1.23 0.33 6.80
CA VAL A 533 1.46 0.87 8.16
C VAL A 533 0.26 1.68 8.61
N SER A 534 -0.49 1.13 9.55
CA SER A 534 -1.56 1.84 10.27
C SER A 534 -1.02 2.49 11.55
N PHE A 535 -1.53 3.68 11.88
CA PHE A 535 -1.14 4.44 13.06
C PHE A 535 -2.28 5.36 13.56
N GLY A 536 -2.22 5.75 14.84
CA GLY A 536 -3.15 6.69 15.47
C GLY A 536 -2.77 8.16 15.28
N GLU A 537 -3.44 9.08 15.96
CA GLU A 537 -3.07 10.51 15.97
C GLU A 537 -1.75 10.73 16.72
N SER A 538 -1.54 9.98 17.81
CA SER A 538 -0.34 10.02 18.64
C SER A 538 0.43 8.69 18.61
N VAL A 539 1.68 8.76 19.06
CA VAL A 539 2.57 7.59 19.12
C VAL A 539 2.00 6.46 19.97
N PHE A 540 1.21 6.76 21.01
CA PHE A 540 0.76 5.77 22.00
C PHE A 540 -0.74 5.51 21.97
N ASP A 541 -1.42 5.94 20.91
CA ASP A 541 -2.83 5.66 20.74
C ASP A 541 -3.08 4.15 20.68
N LYS A 542 -4.18 3.74 21.31
CA LYS A 542 -4.66 2.36 21.25
C LYS A 542 -5.50 2.10 20.01
N ASN A 543 -6.17 3.15 19.52
CA ASN A 543 -7.02 3.09 18.35
C ASN A 543 -6.20 3.52 17.14
N LEU A 544 -6.16 2.67 16.13
CA LEU A 544 -5.39 2.88 14.92
C LEU A 544 -6.33 3.16 13.76
N ALA A 545 -5.95 4.07 12.87
CA ALA A 545 -6.79 4.37 11.71
C ALA A 545 -6.81 3.18 10.75
N GLU A 546 -8.00 2.73 10.38
CA GLU A 546 -8.15 1.69 9.37
C GLU A 546 -7.64 2.13 8.01
N PHE A 547 -7.08 1.19 7.25
CA PHE A 547 -6.67 1.41 5.88
C PHE A 547 -6.80 0.17 5.02
N PHE A 548 -7.24 0.37 3.78
CA PHE A 548 -7.63 -0.68 2.85
C PHE A 548 -6.96 -0.46 1.50
N VAL A 549 -6.16 -1.42 1.05
CA VAL A 549 -5.41 -1.33 -0.21
C VAL A 549 -5.52 -2.60 -1.01
N HIS A 550 -5.82 -2.41 -2.30
CA HIS A 550 -5.68 -3.44 -3.31
C HIS A 550 -4.30 -3.31 -3.94
N PHE A 551 -3.54 -4.40 -3.93
CA PHE A 551 -2.31 -4.54 -4.69
C PHE A 551 -2.53 -5.46 -5.89
N ASN A 552 -2.07 -5.06 -7.07
CA ASN A 552 -1.96 -5.94 -8.23
C ASN A 552 -0.49 -6.10 -8.63
N LEU A 553 -0.01 -7.35 -8.59
CA LEU A 553 1.32 -7.72 -9.05
C LEU A 553 1.21 -8.31 -10.45
N SER A 554 1.96 -7.74 -11.38
CA SER A 554 2.04 -8.24 -12.75
C SER A 554 3.46 -8.18 -13.29
N HIS A 555 3.75 -9.05 -14.26
CA HIS A 555 5.04 -9.10 -14.93
C HIS A 555 4.87 -8.95 -16.44
N THR A 556 5.53 -7.97 -17.03
CA THR A 556 5.48 -7.74 -18.49
C THR A 556 6.87 -7.86 -19.09
N LEU A 557 6.94 -8.24 -20.37
CA LEU A 557 8.15 -7.98 -21.14
C LEU A 557 8.12 -6.51 -21.54
N SER A 558 9.26 -5.82 -21.50
CA SER A 558 9.40 -4.41 -21.89
C SER A 558 8.80 -4.03 -23.26
N LYS A 559 8.50 -5.01 -24.12
CA LYS A 559 7.97 -4.83 -25.47
C LYS A 559 6.43 -4.85 -25.57
N ASP A 560 5.70 -5.08 -24.49
CA ASP A 560 4.28 -5.46 -24.56
C ASP A 560 3.24 -4.31 -24.48
N VAL A 561 3.63 -3.03 -24.40
CA VAL A 561 2.67 -1.92 -24.21
C VAL A 561 2.74 -0.89 -25.35
N PHE A 562 1.73 -0.91 -26.24
CA PHE A 562 1.62 -0.02 -27.39
C PHE A 562 0.39 0.90 -27.28
N VAL A 563 0.62 2.21 -27.43
CA VAL A 563 -0.42 3.23 -27.63
C VAL A 563 -1.13 3.02 -28.96
N LEU A 564 -0.35 2.72 -30.00
CA LEU A 564 -0.86 2.43 -31.34
C LEU A 564 -0.08 1.25 -31.91
N ASP A 565 -0.79 0.27 -32.44
CA ASP A 565 -0.25 -0.88 -33.14
C ASP A 565 -1.08 -1.11 -34.41
N GLU A 566 -0.53 -0.72 -35.55
CA GLU A 566 -1.22 -0.73 -36.83
C GLU A 566 -0.38 -1.46 -37.88
N PHE A 567 -0.95 -2.55 -38.41
CA PHE A 567 -0.48 -3.17 -39.64
C PHE A 567 -1.37 -2.75 -40.80
N SER A 568 -0.75 -2.28 -41.88
CA SER A 568 -1.49 -1.90 -43.08
C SER A 568 -0.69 -2.12 -44.36
N THR A 569 -1.40 -2.32 -45.47
CA THR A 569 -0.82 -2.32 -46.82
C THR A 569 -0.98 -0.99 -47.55
N LYS A 570 -1.78 -0.07 -46.98
CA LYS A 570 -2.06 1.27 -47.55
C LYS A 570 -2.29 2.29 -46.44
N ILE A 571 -2.03 3.56 -46.71
CA ILE A 571 -2.41 4.62 -45.78
C ILE A 571 -3.94 4.72 -45.78
N LYS A 572 -4.56 4.54 -44.60
CA LYS A 572 -6.00 4.75 -44.42
C LYS A 572 -6.29 6.23 -44.58
N LYS A 573 -7.27 6.57 -45.41
CA LYS A 573 -7.78 7.95 -45.52
C LYS A 573 -8.92 8.17 -44.54
N SER A 574 -9.22 9.42 -44.22
CA SER A 574 -10.37 9.78 -43.39
C SER A 574 -11.66 9.09 -43.88
N GLY A 575 -12.32 8.36 -42.97
CA GLY A 575 -13.48 7.51 -43.29
C GLY A 575 -13.18 6.02 -43.51
N ALA A 576 -11.92 5.61 -43.66
CA ALA A 576 -11.50 4.21 -43.77
C ALA A 576 -10.93 3.63 -42.47
N TYR A 577 -10.99 4.39 -41.37
CA TYR A 577 -10.53 3.96 -40.04
C TYR A 577 -11.55 3.01 -39.43
N SER A 578 -11.08 1.86 -38.94
CA SER A 578 -11.89 1.03 -38.06
C SER A 578 -12.10 1.73 -36.70
N LYS A 579 -13.02 1.20 -35.89
CA LYS A 579 -13.23 1.70 -34.52
C LYS A 579 -11.96 1.59 -33.67
N SER A 580 -11.25 0.47 -33.76
CA SER A 580 -9.95 0.27 -33.09
C SER A 580 -8.94 1.32 -33.53
N ASP A 581 -8.75 1.52 -34.84
CA ASP A 581 -7.83 2.54 -35.36
C ASP A 581 -8.17 3.95 -34.84
N SER A 582 -9.46 4.24 -34.71
CA SER A 582 -9.95 5.52 -34.21
C SER A 582 -9.63 5.72 -32.73
N ILE A 583 -9.82 4.68 -31.89
CA ILE A 583 -9.48 4.71 -30.46
C ILE A 583 -7.97 4.92 -30.28
N GLN A 584 -7.14 4.13 -30.97
CA GLN A 584 -5.69 4.22 -30.88
C GLN A 584 -5.14 5.58 -31.33
N THR A 585 -5.71 6.12 -32.41
CA THR A 585 -5.33 7.45 -32.91
C THR A 585 -5.72 8.55 -31.92
N MET A 586 -6.89 8.43 -31.27
CA MET A 586 -7.30 9.36 -30.22
C MET A 586 -6.42 9.28 -28.97
N GLU A 587 -5.97 8.09 -28.58
CA GLU A 587 -4.99 7.91 -27.51
C GLU A 587 -3.66 8.57 -27.87
N PHE A 588 -3.18 8.37 -29.08
CA PHE A 588 -1.99 9.05 -29.57
C PHE A 588 -2.15 10.58 -29.53
N PHE A 589 -3.31 11.12 -29.92
CA PHE A 589 -3.60 12.56 -29.79
C PHE A 589 -3.64 13.03 -28.33
N HIS A 590 -4.19 12.23 -27.42
CA HIS A 590 -4.17 12.53 -26.00
C HIS A 590 -2.73 12.65 -25.50
N GLU A 591 -1.86 11.69 -25.83
CA GLU A 591 -0.45 11.73 -25.45
C GLU A 591 0.32 12.90 -26.10
N LEU A 592 0.02 13.23 -27.37
CA LEU A 592 0.59 14.40 -28.04
C LEU A 592 0.17 15.73 -27.41
N SER A 593 -0.98 15.78 -26.76
CA SER A 593 -1.48 16.98 -26.08
C SER A 593 -0.63 17.37 -24.87
N ASN A 594 0.10 16.40 -24.29
CA ASN A 594 1.08 16.66 -23.25
C ASN A 594 2.33 17.33 -23.84
N LYS A 595 2.47 18.63 -23.61
CA LYS A 595 3.60 19.45 -24.12
C LYS A 595 4.97 18.97 -23.65
N LYS A 596 5.04 18.27 -22.52
CA LYS A 596 6.30 17.84 -21.90
C LYS A 596 6.80 16.48 -22.41
N MET A 597 5.95 15.71 -23.10
CA MET A 597 6.26 14.38 -23.58
C MET A 597 7.32 14.43 -24.71
N PRO A 598 8.53 13.87 -24.56
CA PRO A 598 9.46 13.73 -25.67
C PRO A 598 8.92 12.77 -26.74
N ILE A 599 9.34 12.92 -28.00
CA ILE A 599 8.96 12.01 -29.08
C ILE A 599 10.23 11.56 -29.78
N THR A 600 10.40 10.24 -29.88
CA THR A 600 11.49 9.59 -30.60
C THR A 600 10.89 8.93 -31.84
N ILE A 601 11.53 9.09 -32.99
CA ILE A 601 11.00 8.58 -34.26
C ILE A 601 12.08 7.72 -34.91
N GLN A 602 11.75 6.45 -35.13
CA GLN A 602 12.58 5.48 -35.80
C GLN A 602 11.80 4.92 -37.00
N LEU A 603 12.40 5.04 -38.18
CA LEU A 603 11.88 4.44 -39.40
C LEU A 603 12.80 3.28 -39.77
N ASN A 604 12.25 2.13 -40.14
CA ASN A 604 12.99 0.94 -40.52
C ASN A 604 12.58 0.50 -41.93
N GLY A 605 13.53 0.38 -42.85
CA GLY A 605 13.35 -0.26 -44.15
C GLY A 605 13.98 -1.64 -44.16
N LEU A 606 13.18 -2.70 -44.28
CA LEU A 606 13.66 -4.10 -44.24
C LEU A 606 13.87 -4.73 -45.62
N GLY A 607 13.64 -3.98 -46.70
CA GLY A 607 13.77 -4.52 -48.05
C GLY A 607 12.63 -5.47 -48.44
N VAL A 608 12.99 -6.56 -49.12
CA VAL A 608 12.05 -7.60 -49.58
C VAL A 608 12.07 -8.77 -48.60
N ALA A 609 10.90 -9.18 -48.10
CA ALA A 609 10.75 -10.22 -47.10
C ALA A 609 9.74 -11.30 -47.50
N ASN A 610 9.97 -12.55 -47.03
CA ASN A 610 9.03 -13.65 -47.17
C ASN A 610 8.28 -13.88 -45.84
N GLY A 611 7.03 -13.42 -45.76
CA GLY A 611 6.11 -13.72 -44.65
C GLY A 611 6.03 -12.69 -43.53
N THR A 612 5.28 -13.01 -42.47
CA THR A 612 4.98 -12.15 -41.31
C THR A 612 5.41 -12.86 -40.01
N PRO A 613 6.14 -12.24 -39.07
CA PRO A 613 7.06 -11.09 -39.20
C PRO A 613 8.48 -11.56 -39.60
N PRO A 614 9.24 -10.84 -40.44
CA PRO A 614 10.28 -11.48 -41.23
C PRO A 614 11.69 -11.45 -40.61
N TYR A 615 12.42 -12.54 -40.81
CA TYR A 615 13.88 -12.54 -40.81
C TYR A 615 14.37 -11.78 -42.06
N PRO A 616 15.37 -10.88 -41.96
CA PRO A 616 15.92 -10.18 -43.12
C PRO A 616 16.56 -11.18 -44.08
N ILE A 617 16.23 -11.10 -45.38
CA ILE A 617 16.88 -11.93 -46.40
C ILE A 617 18.00 -11.13 -47.06
N SER A 618 19.21 -11.69 -47.05
CA SER A 618 20.38 -11.12 -47.73
C SER A 618 20.25 -11.13 -49.26
N VAL A 619 20.87 -10.13 -49.90
CA VAL A 619 21.01 -9.71 -51.31
C VAL A 619 21.06 -10.80 -52.42
N ASN A 620 21.13 -12.10 -52.12
CA ASN A 620 21.42 -13.17 -53.10
C ASN A 620 20.30 -14.21 -53.34
N THR A 621 19.10 -14.06 -52.80
CA THR A 621 17.99 -14.99 -53.13
C THR A 621 17.20 -14.50 -54.34
N LYS A 622 17.10 -15.36 -55.37
CA LYS A 622 16.14 -15.16 -56.47
C LYS A 622 14.73 -14.95 -55.90
N PRO A 623 13.91 -14.07 -56.49
CA PRO A 623 12.53 -13.84 -56.04
C PRO A 623 11.79 -15.17 -56.01
N VAL A 624 11.32 -15.56 -54.83
CA VAL A 624 10.44 -16.72 -54.66
C VAL A 624 9.03 -16.24 -55.02
N VAL A 625 8.37 -16.96 -55.92
CA VAL A 625 7.02 -16.65 -56.38
C VAL A 625 6.08 -16.68 -55.16
N ALA A 626 5.59 -15.52 -54.76
CA ALA A 626 4.61 -15.37 -53.69
C ALA A 626 3.24 -15.95 -54.12
N ASP A 627 2.52 -16.49 -53.13
CA ASP A 627 1.11 -16.87 -53.21
C ASP A 627 0.28 -15.78 -53.91
N GLU A 628 -0.64 -16.17 -54.81
CA GLU A 628 -1.30 -15.29 -55.79
C GLU A 628 -2.09 -14.13 -55.15
N THR A 629 -2.37 -14.21 -53.85
CA THR A 629 -3.12 -13.21 -53.07
C THR A 629 -2.29 -12.02 -52.56
N HIS A 630 -0.95 -12.07 -52.65
CA HIS A 630 -0.04 -11.07 -52.03
C HIS A 630 1.03 -10.46 -52.96
N LYS A 631 0.93 -10.65 -54.29
CA LYS A 631 1.84 -10.02 -55.27
C LYS A 631 1.78 -8.48 -55.22
N ASN A 632 2.92 -7.81 -55.39
CA ASN A 632 3.07 -6.34 -55.42
C ASN A 632 2.50 -5.54 -54.22
N LYS A 633 2.54 -6.08 -52.99
CA LYS A 633 2.10 -5.34 -51.80
C LYS A 633 3.28 -4.82 -50.99
N LEU A 634 3.18 -3.54 -50.64
CA LEU A 634 4.03 -2.88 -49.65
C LEU A 634 3.33 -2.95 -48.29
N PHE A 635 4.07 -3.31 -47.26
CA PHE A 635 3.58 -3.49 -45.91
C PHE A 635 4.17 -2.44 -45.00
N TYR A 636 3.31 -1.91 -44.14
CA TYR A 636 3.64 -0.92 -43.13
C TYR A 636 3.22 -1.48 -41.78
N TYR A 637 4.15 -1.45 -40.85
CA TYR A 637 3.88 -1.78 -39.47
C TYR A 637 4.28 -0.62 -38.59
N LEU A 638 3.28 0.05 -38.03
CA LEU A 638 3.44 1.21 -37.18
C LEU A 638 3.16 0.81 -35.73
N GLN A 639 4.16 1.00 -34.88
CA GLN A 639 4.06 0.83 -33.44
C GLN A 639 4.41 2.15 -32.74
N ILE A 640 3.56 2.58 -31.81
CA ILE A 640 3.82 3.71 -30.92
C ILE A 640 3.79 3.20 -29.49
N GLN A 641 4.92 3.27 -28.80
CA GLN A 641 5.03 2.88 -27.38
C GLN A 641 5.13 4.12 -26.49
N LYS A 642 4.52 4.05 -25.30
CA LYS A 642 4.58 5.11 -24.29
C LYS A 642 5.49 4.67 -23.14
N GLY A 643 6.56 5.42 -22.93
CA GLY A 643 7.42 5.33 -21.74
C GLY A 643 7.80 6.74 -21.25
N SER A 644 9.08 6.96 -20.98
CA SER A 644 9.64 8.31 -20.74
C SER A 644 9.60 9.23 -21.98
N SER A 645 9.33 8.64 -23.15
CA SER A 645 9.03 9.30 -24.42
C SER A 645 7.96 8.52 -25.18
N LEU A 646 7.36 9.15 -26.20
CA LEU A 646 6.58 8.45 -27.21
C LEU A 646 7.54 7.94 -28.29
N ALA A 647 7.80 6.64 -28.31
CA ALA A 647 8.62 6.00 -29.32
C ALA A 647 7.75 5.61 -30.53
N TYR A 648 7.95 6.28 -31.65
CA TYR A 648 7.29 6.02 -32.93
C TYR A 648 8.19 5.13 -33.78
N ASN A 649 7.78 3.90 -34.02
CA ASN A 649 8.51 2.90 -34.79
C ASN A 649 7.68 2.54 -36.04
N LEU A 650 8.17 2.89 -37.22
CA LEU A 650 7.55 2.49 -38.49
C LEU A 650 8.48 1.53 -39.22
N THR A 651 8.01 0.33 -39.50
CA THR A 651 8.72 -0.67 -40.27
C THR A 651 8.05 -0.89 -41.62
N VAL A 652 8.85 -0.87 -42.69
CA VAL A 652 8.38 -1.00 -44.07
C VAL A 652 9.13 -2.12 -44.78
N TRP A 653 8.38 -2.99 -45.46
CA TRP A 653 8.92 -4.06 -46.30
C TRP A 653 7.94 -4.43 -47.41
N SER A 654 8.41 -5.14 -48.42
CA SER A 654 7.58 -5.65 -49.51
C SER A 654 7.84 -7.13 -49.75
N ASN A 655 6.93 -7.83 -50.44
CA ASN A 655 7.19 -9.20 -50.89
C ASN A 655 7.95 -9.25 -52.23
N GLU A 656 7.99 -8.14 -52.98
CA GLU A 656 8.66 -7.99 -54.26
C GLU A 656 9.28 -6.59 -54.35
N PHE A 657 10.23 -6.38 -55.27
CA PHE A 657 10.78 -5.05 -55.50
C PHE A 657 9.72 -4.13 -56.13
N ILE A 658 9.39 -3.02 -55.46
CA ILE A 658 8.42 -2.02 -55.92
C ILE A 658 9.15 -0.69 -56.08
N PRO A 659 9.49 -0.25 -57.31
CA PRO A 659 10.10 1.06 -57.53
C PRO A 659 9.11 2.19 -57.24
N THR A 660 9.58 3.27 -56.62
CA THR A 660 8.78 4.47 -56.32
C THR A 660 9.02 5.60 -57.32
N ASP A 661 7.96 6.35 -57.65
CA ASP A 661 8.05 7.54 -58.51
C ASP A 661 8.64 8.78 -57.81
N GLN A 662 9.13 8.65 -56.55
CA GLN A 662 9.65 9.77 -55.76
C GLN A 662 11.10 10.14 -56.09
N ASN A 663 11.34 10.51 -57.34
CA ASN A 663 12.67 10.78 -57.91
C ASN A 663 13.53 11.78 -57.10
N ILE A 664 12.92 12.80 -56.49
CA ILE A 664 13.65 13.81 -55.71
C ILE A 664 14.17 13.22 -54.39
N LYS A 665 13.33 12.49 -53.64
CA LYS A 665 13.73 11.88 -52.36
C LYS A 665 14.73 10.74 -52.58
N ARG A 666 14.52 9.97 -53.65
CA ARG A 666 15.43 8.92 -54.09
C ARG A 666 16.83 9.48 -54.37
N LYS A 667 16.93 10.59 -55.12
CA LYS A 667 18.21 11.24 -55.42
C LYS A 667 18.94 11.68 -54.15
N ILE A 668 18.25 12.31 -53.19
CA ILE A 668 18.85 12.75 -51.92
C ILE A 668 19.44 11.57 -51.13
N ILE A 669 18.70 10.46 -51.04
CA ILE A 669 19.14 9.28 -50.28
C ILE A 669 20.33 8.60 -50.98
N VAL A 670 20.31 8.48 -52.30
CA VAL A 670 21.41 7.92 -53.10
C VAL A 670 22.67 8.79 -53.01
N ASP A 671 22.52 10.11 -53.16
CA ASP A 671 23.64 11.06 -53.11
C ASP A 671 24.32 11.08 -51.72
N GLN A 672 23.55 10.89 -50.65
CA GLN A 672 24.06 10.88 -49.27
C GLN A 672 24.54 9.51 -48.79
N ASN A 673 24.12 8.42 -49.44
CA ASN A 673 24.37 7.04 -49.00
C ASN A 673 24.62 6.13 -50.23
N PRO A 674 25.76 6.32 -50.94
CA PRO A 674 26.05 5.62 -52.20
C PRO A 674 26.27 4.10 -52.04
N GLN A 675 26.45 3.62 -50.83
CA GLN A 675 26.63 2.20 -50.50
C GLN A 675 25.34 1.37 -50.56
N LEU A 676 24.18 2.02 -50.58
CA LEU A 676 22.89 1.33 -50.54
C LEU A 676 22.54 0.69 -51.87
N ASN A 677 22.03 -0.53 -51.83
CA ASN A 677 21.49 -1.18 -53.02
C ASN A 677 20.10 -0.59 -53.38
N PRO A 678 19.60 -0.81 -54.61
CA PRO A 678 18.33 -0.23 -55.04
C PRO A 678 17.14 -0.58 -54.13
N ILE A 679 17.07 -1.78 -53.58
CA ILE A 679 15.96 -2.23 -52.71
C ILE A 679 15.98 -1.48 -51.37
N GLU A 680 17.16 -1.29 -50.80
CA GLU A 680 17.40 -0.54 -49.57
C GLU A 680 17.01 0.93 -49.75
N VAL A 681 17.39 1.53 -50.88
CA VAL A 681 16.99 2.89 -51.25
C VAL A 681 15.47 2.99 -51.37
N GLU A 682 14.82 2.07 -52.09
CA GLU A 682 13.36 2.13 -52.30
C GLU A 682 12.59 1.99 -50.99
N THR A 683 12.98 1.06 -50.11
CA THR A 683 12.28 0.88 -48.83
C THR A 683 12.52 2.03 -47.86
N ALA A 684 13.70 2.67 -47.88
CA ALA A 684 13.94 3.89 -47.12
C ALA A 684 13.10 5.08 -47.62
N VAL A 685 13.02 5.27 -48.95
CA VAL A 685 12.16 6.29 -49.57
C VAL A 685 10.70 6.05 -49.21
N GLN A 686 10.24 4.80 -49.27
CA GLN A 686 8.87 4.41 -48.95
C GLN A 686 8.52 4.59 -47.46
N ALA A 687 9.43 4.26 -46.55
CA ALA A 687 9.26 4.53 -45.11
C ALA A 687 9.09 6.02 -44.83
N LYS A 688 9.93 6.85 -45.44
CA LYS A 688 9.83 8.31 -45.34
C LYS A 688 8.54 8.84 -45.97
N ALA A 689 8.18 8.35 -47.15
CA ALA A 689 6.93 8.73 -47.83
C ALA A 689 5.70 8.42 -46.99
N PHE A 690 5.63 7.22 -46.42
CA PHE A 690 4.53 6.83 -45.55
C PHE A 690 4.44 7.71 -44.32
N PHE A 691 5.56 7.94 -43.63
CA PHE A 691 5.61 8.82 -42.46
C PHE A 691 5.10 10.24 -42.76
N ASP A 692 5.54 10.83 -43.88
CA ASP A 692 5.11 12.17 -44.28
C ASP A 692 3.61 12.23 -44.60
N ASN A 693 3.10 11.22 -45.30
CA ASN A 693 1.67 11.13 -45.65
C ASN A 693 0.80 10.83 -44.42
N TYR A 694 1.25 9.95 -43.52
CA TYR A 694 0.57 9.65 -42.26
C TYR A 694 0.45 10.90 -41.38
N LYS A 695 1.47 11.75 -41.35
CA LYS A 695 1.43 13.05 -40.67
C LYS A 695 0.36 13.99 -41.24
N VAL A 696 0.14 13.99 -42.56
CA VAL A 696 -0.95 14.75 -43.20
C VAL A 696 -2.29 14.21 -42.75
N GLU A 697 -2.46 12.89 -42.73
CA GLU A 697 -3.69 12.24 -42.28
C GLU A 697 -3.98 12.55 -40.81
N LEU A 698 -2.99 12.38 -39.91
CA LEU A 698 -3.11 12.75 -38.50
C LEU A 698 -3.52 14.22 -38.31
N THR A 699 -3.05 15.12 -39.19
CA THR A 699 -3.43 16.54 -39.14
C THR A 699 -4.90 16.72 -39.50
N ALA A 700 -5.40 16.01 -40.52
CA ALA A 700 -6.80 16.03 -40.91
C ALA A 700 -7.70 15.47 -39.79
N LEU A 701 -7.33 14.31 -39.24
CA LEU A 701 -8.05 13.64 -38.15
C LEU A 701 -8.07 14.49 -36.87
N ALA A 702 -6.92 15.05 -36.45
CA ALA A 702 -6.87 15.92 -35.27
C ALA A 702 -7.73 17.18 -35.43
N THR A 703 -7.87 17.69 -36.67
CA THR A 703 -8.73 18.83 -36.96
C THR A 703 -10.21 18.48 -36.82
N LEU A 704 -10.58 17.28 -37.28
CA LEU A 704 -11.95 16.77 -37.28
C LEU A 704 -12.41 16.27 -35.90
N TRP A 705 -11.57 15.51 -35.20
CA TRP A 705 -11.96 14.75 -34.01
C TRP A 705 -11.77 15.51 -32.69
N ILE A 706 -10.78 16.40 -32.58
CA ILE A 706 -10.51 17.13 -31.33
C ILE A 706 -11.37 18.40 -31.27
N LYS A 707 -12.40 18.36 -30.42
CA LYS A 707 -13.31 19.50 -30.22
C LYS A 707 -12.68 20.64 -29.41
N ASP A 708 -11.89 20.31 -28.39
CA ASP A 708 -11.23 21.34 -27.56
C ASP A 708 -10.17 22.11 -28.37
N THR A 709 -10.36 23.42 -28.48
CA THR A 709 -9.52 24.26 -29.34
C THR A 709 -8.08 24.38 -28.83
N LYS A 710 -7.85 24.34 -27.51
CA LYS A 710 -6.52 24.47 -26.90
C LYS A 710 -5.71 23.18 -27.08
N GLN A 711 -6.36 22.05 -26.83
CA GLN A 711 -5.82 20.71 -27.05
C GLN A 711 -5.51 20.51 -28.53
N ARG A 712 -6.46 20.81 -29.43
CA ARG A 712 -6.27 20.71 -30.89
C ARG A 712 -5.09 21.54 -31.37
N LYS A 713 -4.96 22.80 -30.95
CA LYS A 713 -3.81 23.65 -31.29
C LYS A 713 -2.49 23.03 -30.84
N THR A 714 -2.46 22.44 -29.64
CA THR A 714 -1.27 21.79 -29.08
C THR A 714 -0.89 20.54 -29.88
N VAL A 715 -1.86 19.66 -30.14
CA VAL A 715 -1.67 18.42 -30.91
C VAL A 715 -1.21 18.74 -32.34
N LEU A 716 -1.88 19.67 -33.05
CA LEU A 716 -1.50 20.07 -34.40
C LEU A 716 -0.08 20.65 -34.48
N LYS A 717 0.32 21.47 -33.50
CA LYS A 717 1.70 21.99 -33.41
C LYS A 717 2.70 20.85 -33.24
N ARG A 718 2.37 19.85 -32.40
CA ARG A 718 3.21 18.69 -32.12
C ARG A 718 3.34 17.77 -33.33
N ILE A 719 2.24 17.44 -34.00
CA ILE A 719 2.23 16.70 -35.28
C ILE A 719 3.14 17.40 -36.29
N LYS A 720 2.98 18.73 -36.48
CA LYS A 720 3.82 19.53 -37.39
C LYS A 720 5.31 19.47 -37.03
N SER A 721 5.65 19.35 -35.75
CA SER A 721 7.05 19.26 -35.29
C SER A 721 7.69 17.89 -35.48
N LEU A 722 6.92 16.83 -35.74
CA LEU A 722 7.44 15.49 -36.02
C LEU A 722 8.36 15.52 -37.26
N LYS A 723 9.61 15.09 -37.10
CA LYS A 723 10.61 14.99 -38.16
C LYS A 723 11.42 13.71 -37.98
N ALA A 724 11.31 12.79 -38.94
CA ALA A 724 12.26 11.71 -39.10
C ALA A 724 13.48 12.24 -39.87
N LYS A 725 14.68 12.09 -39.29
CA LYS A 725 15.96 12.51 -39.88
C LYS A 725 16.76 11.34 -40.44
N THR A 726 16.48 10.13 -39.96
CA THR A 726 17.18 8.90 -40.32
C THR A 726 16.18 7.78 -40.57
N VAL A 727 16.61 6.79 -41.36
CA VAL A 727 15.96 5.50 -41.54
C VAL A 727 17.01 4.43 -41.27
N LEU A 728 16.67 3.39 -40.51
CA LEU A 728 17.49 2.21 -40.34
C LEU A 728 17.24 1.23 -41.49
N VAL A 729 18.30 0.84 -42.19
CA VAL A 729 18.24 -0.23 -43.18
C VAL A 729 19.36 -1.22 -42.87
N ASN A 730 19.02 -2.51 -42.74
CA ASN A 730 19.97 -3.56 -42.36
C ASN A 730 20.79 -3.28 -41.10
N GLY A 731 20.23 -2.51 -40.15
CA GLY A 731 20.90 -2.16 -38.89
C GLY A 731 21.80 -0.92 -38.97
N GLU A 732 21.91 -0.25 -40.12
CA GLU A 732 22.67 0.99 -40.30
C GLU A 732 21.75 2.21 -40.39
N GLU A 733 22.08 3.30 -39.70
CA GLU A 733 21.34 4.57 -39.77
C GLU A 733 21.72 5.39 -41.00
N ILE A 734 20.73 5.66 -41.85
CA ILE A 734 20.87 6.38 -43.11
C ILE A 734 20.17 7.72 -42.99
N LYS A 735 20.83 8.81 -43.42
CA LYS A 735 20.22 10.15 -43.43
C LYS A 735 19.23 10.29 -44.58
N ILE A 736 18.09 10.93 -44.30
CA ILE A 736 16.95 11.10 -45.22
C ILE A 736 16.41 12.53 -45.29
#